data_AF-A0AA47NXG9-F1
#
_entry.id   AF-A0AA47NXG9-F1
#
_cell.length_a   1.000
_cell.length_b   1.000
_cell.length_c   1.000
_cell.angle_alpha   90.00
_cell.angle_beta   90.00
_cell.angle_gamma   90.00
#
_symmetry.space_group_name_H-M   'P 1'
#
loop_
_entity.id
_entity.type
_entity.pdbx_description
1 polymer ?
#
loop_
_entity_poly.entity_id
_entity_poly.type
_entity_poly.pdbx_seq_one_letter_code
_entity_poly.pdbx_strand_id
1 'polypeptide(L)'
;MTALGSALTQTVVLLMGVVVLLMGVVVGQEAPQVDCVFGGSCLLPCRFQPNSNTILHWIKKNGKDVNVHSYYEDQDQLNYQDPLYKGRTSLFPDQISGGNASLRLARVDLQDQGTYMCYVRGNPDHYVILTVRAPVGTVDIMLVNDKVTCKSGGIYPRPELTWSISPRPATALQNTTMVHEDDQGLYDVSGSLRTVYNDTESVYSCSVQNEHGARTATMRQNPPMQSAPKSEVLLPCNASGLADITWTFNHNQPILRKRAGQEKQVETEWQQHVGGLSESGSLLLHTTSAESAGTYTCTVSYAEETDVTNIELKILEDHEAPHCVFGGSCLLPCRFQPNSNTVLHWVKKNGKDVQVHSYYEDQDQLGHQDPLYKGRTSLFPDQISGGNASLRLARVDLQDQGTYMCYVRGNPDKYVTLRVRAPQVDCVFGGSCLLPCRFQPNSHTTLHWVKRNGKDVQVHSYYEDQDQLGHQDPLYKGRTSLFPDQISGGNASLRLARVDLQDHGRYMCYARGNPDKYVTLTVRAPVGTVYIMLVNHTVTCKSGGIYPRPELTWSISPHPATALQNTTMVHEDDQGLYDISGSLRTVYTKSVYSCSVQNEHGARTATMRQNPPMQSAPKSEVLLPCNASGLAGITWTFNHNQPILRKRAGQEKQVETEWQHYVGGLFESGSLLLHTTSAESAGTYTCTVSYTEETDITNIELKILEDHNEGRLLVKIQKQFVKTVLKTTSQVVCVLGGSCLLPCCLQSDIEVLRWIKTNGKNVNVHSYYEDQDQLEHQDRLYRGRTSLFPDHISGGNASLRLAKVNLQDQGTYLCYARYGGIRGASNEDNFVNLKVRGELKCCFSYKKTLSY
;
A
#
# COMPACT_ATOMS: atom_id res chain seq x y z
N MET A 1 -65.39 1.30 39.44
CA MET A 1 -65.47 1.01 37.99
C MET A 1 -64.43 -0.04 37.61
N THR A 2 -64.42 -1.18 38.30
CA THR A 2 -63.32 -2.15 38.33
C THR A 2 -63.81 -3.59 38.10
N ALA A 3 -64.99 -3.78 37.50
CA ALA A 3 -65.56 -5.10 37.26
C ALA A 3 -66.14 -5.31 35.84
N LEU A 4 -65.90 -4.38 34.90
CA LEU A 4 -66.38 -4.46 33.51
C LEU A 4 -65.26 -4.65 32.47
N GLY A 5 -63.99 -4.43 32.85
CA GLY A 5 -62.85 -4.53 31.92
C GLY A 5 -62.20 -5.91 31.82
N SER A 6 -62.40 -6.81 32.79
CA SER A 6 -61.81 -8.16 32.80
C SER A 6 -62.67 -9.21 32.09
N ALA A 7 -63.99 -9.01 32.01
CA ALA A 7 -64.88 -9.92 31.31
C ALA A 7 -64.75 -9.80 29.78
N LEU A 8 -64.58 -8.58 29.26
CA LEU A 8 -64.42 -8.31 27.82
C LEU A 8 -63.11 -8.87 27.25
N THR A 9 -62.00 -8.79 27.99
CA THR A 9 -60.70 -9.35 27.56
C THR A 9 -60.70 -10.87 27.58
N GLN A 10 -61.34 -11.52 28.55
CA GLN A 10 -61.47 -12.98 28.58
C GLN A 10 -62.39 -13.52 27.48
N THR A 11 -63.50 -12.83 27.17
CA THR A 11 -64.38 -13.23 26.05
C THR A 11 -63.73 -13.02 24.69
N VAL A 12 -62.93 -11.97 24.50
CA VAL A 12 -62.21 -11.73 23.23
C VAL A 12 -61.08 -12.75 23.03
N VAL A 13 -60.37 -13.15 24.09
CA VAL A 13 -59.33 -14.19 24.01
C VAL A 13 -59.93 -15.57 23.75
N LEU A 14 -61.08 -15.91 24.36
CA LEU A 14 -61.81 -17.15 24.05
C LEU A 14 -62.40 -17.15 22.64
N LEU A 15 -62.97 -16.04 22.16
CA LEU A 15 -63.47 -15.92 20.78
C LEU A 15 -62.34 -15.97 19.75
N MET A 16 -61.19 -15.33 20.00
CA MET A 16 -60.01 -15.44 19.15
C MET A 16 -59.43 -16.87 19.17
N GLY A 17 -59.39 -17.53 20.33
CA GLY A 17 -58.96 -18.93 20.44
C GLY A 17 -59.91 -19.92 19.74
N VAL A 18 -61.22 -19.68 19.81
CA VAL A 18 -62.25 -20.47 19.12
C VAL A 18 -62.27 -20.19 17.61
N VAL A 19 -61.99 -18.96 17.17
CA VAL A 19 -61.81 -18.63 15.74
C VAL A 19 -60.52 -19.26 15.19
N VAL A 20 -59.45 -19.36 15.98
CA VAL A 20 -58.21 -20.07 15.60
C VAL A 20 -58.41 -21.60 15.61
N LEU A 21 -59.30 -22.15 16.46
CA LEU A 21 -59.67 -23.57 16.42
C LEU A 21 -60.70 -23.92 15.31
N LEU A 22 -61.54 -22.97 14.90
CA LEU A 22 -62.55 -23.15 13.83
C LEU A 22 -62.03 -22.79 12.44
N MET A 23 -61.01 -21.92 12.35
CA MET A 23 -60.16 -21.80 11.17
C MET A 23 -59.06 -22.84 11.30
N GLY A 24 -59.41 -24.11 11.07
CA GLY A 24 -58.42 -25.11 10.73
C GLY A 24 -57.64 -24.56 9.53
N VAL A 25 -56.46 -24.00 9.79
CA VAL A 25 -55.49 -23.69 8.76
C VAL A 25 -55.17 -25.03 8.13
N VAL A 26 -55.83 -25.33 7.01
CA VAL A 26 -55.33 -26.29 6.05
C VAL A 26 -54.01 -25.69 5.60
N VAL A 27 -52.94 -26.04 6.31
CA VAL A 27 -51.59 -25.93 5.77
C VAL A 27 -51.65 -26.87 4.57
N GLY A 28 -51.88 -26.30 3.38
CA GLY A 28 -51.68 -27.03 2.15
C GLY A 28 -50.27 -27.58 2.23
N GLN A 29 -50.15 -28.90 2.31
CA GLN A 29 -48.88 -29.57 2.47
C GLN A 29 -48.05 -29.24 1.22
N GLU A 30 -47.13 -28.28 1.35
CA GLU A 30 -46.19 -27.96 0.29
C GLU A 30 -45.48 -29.25 -0.11
N ALA A 31 -45.47 -29.54 -1.41
CA ALA A 31 -44.86 -30.75 -1.93
C ALA A 31 -43.39 -30.82 -1.47
N PRO A 32 -42.90 -31.97 -0.95
CA PRO A 32 -41.53 -32.10 -0.49
C PRO A 32 -40.53 -31.73 -1.61
N GLN A 33 -39.63 -30.81 -1.29
CA GLN A 33 -38.51 -30.42 -2.16
C GLN A 33 -37.31 -31.35 -1.89
N VAL A 34 -36.71 -31.87 -2.97
CA VAL A 34 -35.54 -32.75 -2.93
C VAL A 34 -34.42 -32.09 -3.73
N ASP A 35 -33.34 -31.72 -3.03
CA ASP A 35 -32.13 -31.17 -3.62
C ASP A 35 -31.20 -32.28 -4.10
N CYS A 36 -31.13 -32.46 -5.42
CA CYS A 36 -30.30 -33.46 -6.07
C CYS A 36 -28.96 -32.86 -6.56
N VAL A 37 -27.87 -33.63 -6.44
CA VAL A 37 -26.56 -33.22 -6.96
C VAL A 37 -26.43 -33.63 -8.44
N PHE A 38 -26.02 -32.69 -9.29
CA PHE A 38 -25.76 -32.94 -10.72
C PHE A 38 -24.80 -34.13 -10.92
N GLY A 39 -25.10 -35.00 -11.88
CA GLY A 39 -24.38 -36.24 -12.16
C GLY A 39 -24.56 -37.36 -11.12
N GLY A 40 -25.13 -37.05 -9.95
CA GLY A 40 -25.34 -38.00 -8.84
C GLY A 40 -26.58 -38.88 -9.00
N SER A 41 -26.92 -39.59 -7.92
CA SER A 41 -28.19 -40.31 -7.79
C SER A 41 -29.06 -39.68 -6.71
N CYS A 42 -30.35 -39.59 -6.97
CA CYS A 42 -31.32 -38.93 -6.11
C CYS A 42 -32.54 -39.83 -5.87
N LEU A 43 -33.14 -39.73 -4.70
CA LEU A 43 -34.30 -40.53 -4.31
C LEU A 43 -35.53 -39.62 -4.18
N LEU A 44 -36.54 -39.85 -5.01
CA LEU A 44 -37.82 -39.17 -4.93
C LEU A 44 -38.74 -40.01 -4.03
N PRO A 45 -39.10 -39.52 -2.84
CA PRO A 45 -39.89 -40.30 -1.89
C PRO A 45 -41.33 -40.45 -2.36
N CYS A 46 -41.89 -41.64 -2.23
CA CYS A 46 -43.33 -41.87 -2.36
C CYS A 46 -43.76 -43.04 -1.48
N ARG A 47 -44.71 -42.78 -0.58
CA ARG A 47 -45.31 -43.78 0.30
C ARG A 47 -46.79 -43.90 -0.01
N PHE A 48 -47.31 -45.12 -0.02
CA PHE A 48 -48.69 -45.41 -0.35
C PHE A 48 -49.24 -46.55 0.52
N GLN A 49 -50.56 -46.69 0.59
CA GLN A 49 -51.23 -47.82 1.23
C GLN A 49 -51.38 -48.97 0.22
N PRO A 50 -50.79 -50.16 0.47
CA PRO A 50 -50.83 -51.29 -0.45
C PRO A 50 -52.25 -51.81 -0.71
N ASN A 51 -52.52 -52.23 -1.95
CA ASN A 51 -53.76 -52.89 -2.36
C ASN A 51 -53.48 -54.10 -3.26
N SER A 52 -54.50 -54.92 -3.53
CA SER A 52 -54.37 -56.19 -4.26
C SER A 52 -54.05 -56.06 -5.76
N ASN A 53 -53.88 -54.84 -6.30
CA ASN A 53 -53.45 -54.61 -7.68
C ASN A 53 -52.72 -53.25 -7.81
N THR A 54 -51.43 -53.25 -7.47
CA THR A 54 -50.61 -52.03 -7.45
C THR A 54 -50.23 -51.60 -8.87
N ILE A 55 -50.74 -50.44 -9.28
CA ILE A 55 -50.37 -49.78 -10.54
C ILE A 55 -49.80 -48.42 -10.18
N LEU A 56 -48.52 -48.23 -10.54
CA LEU A 56 -47.69 -47.10 -10.15
C LEU A 56 -47.13 -46.41 -11.39
N HIS A 57 -47.28 -45.10 -11.45
CA HIS A 57 -46.68 -44.25 -12.48
C HIS A 57 -45.97 -43.06 -11.82
N TRP A 58 -44.71 -42.86 -12.18
CA TRP A 58 -44.00 -41.60 -11.95
C TRP A 58 -44.08 -40.75 -13.22
N ILE A 59 -44.58 -39.53 -13.07
CA ILE A 59 -44.85 -38.62 -14.18
C ILE A 59 -44.22 -37.26 -13.87
N LYS A 60 -43.39 -36.72 -14.76
CA LYS A 60 -42.90 -35.34 -14.63
C LYS A 60 -43.95 -34.37 -15.16
N LYS A 61 -44.31 -33.39 -14.35
CA LYS A 61 -45.24 -32.30 -14.66
C LYS A 61 -44.42 -31.08 -15.12
N ASN A 62 -44.30 -30.88 -16.44
CA ASN A 62 -43.60 -29.74 -17.03
C ASN A 62 -44.32 -29.24 -18.30
N GLY A 63 -45.59 -28.81 -18.15
CA GLY A 63 -46.47 -28.40 -19.26
C GLY A 63 -47.05 -29.55 -20.11
N LYS A 64 -46.30 -30.66 -20.25
CA LYS A 64 -46.78 -31.96 -20.76
C LYS A 64 -46.43 -33.05 -19.75
N ASP A 65 -47.32 -34.02 -19.60
CA ASP A 65 -47.06 -35.20 -18.77
C ASP A 65 -46.02 -36.10 -19.45
N VAL A 66 -44.85 -36.23 -18.83
CA VAL A 66 -43.75 -37.09 -19.29
C VAL A 66 -43.71 -38.34 -18.43
N ASN A 67 -43.80 -39.53 -19.05
CA ASN A 67 -43.72 -40.79 -18.34
C ASN A 67 -42.28 -41.08 -17.91
N VAL A 68 -42.01 -40.93 -16.60
CA VAL A 68 -40.69 -41.11 -16.00
C VAL A 68 -40.44 -42.57 -15.69
N HIS A 69 -41.41 -43.27 -15.08
CA HIS A 69 -41.28 -44.69 -14.75
C HIS A 69 -42.67 -45.29 -14.51
N SER A 70 -42.86 -46.58 -14.82
CA SER A 70 -44.15 -47.26 -14.65
C SER A 70 -43.94 -48.68 -14.14
N TYR A 71 -44.80 -49.13 -13.21
CA TYR A 71 -44.77 -50.47 -12.63
C TYR A 71 -46.19 -51.03 -12.49
N TYR A 72 -46.42 -52.19 -13.09
CA TYR A 72 -47.67 -52.95 -13.00
C TYR A 72 -47.45 -54.39 -13.49
N GLU A 73 -48.35 -55.31 -13.12
CA GLU A 73 -48.19 -56.75 -13.36
C GLU A 73 -46.89 -57.30 -12.73
N ASP A 74 -46.57 -56.80 -11.54
CA ASP A 74 -45.39 -57.16 -10.74
C ASP A 74 -44.03 -56.95 -11.43
N GLN A 75 -43.97 -56.09 -12.45
CA GLN A 75 -42.75 -55.81 -13.23
C GLN A 75 -42.65 -54.34 -13.70
N ASP A 76 -41.43 -53.90 -13.99
CA ASP A 76 -41.15 -52.57 -14.57
C ASP A 76 -41.57 -52.50 -16.05
N GLN A 77 -42.20 -51.40 -16.43
CA GLN A 77 -42.84 -51.22 -17.74
C GLN A 77 -42.09 -50.17 -18.57
N LEU A 78 -40.83 -50.48 -18.90
CA LEU A 78 -39.85 -49.54 -19.46
C LEU A 78 -40.08 -49.19 -20.94
N ASN A 79 -40.94 -49.91 -21.65
CA ASN A 79 -41.17 -49.73 -23.10
C ASN A 79 -41.71 -48.34 -23.46
N TYR A 80 -42.58 -47.80 -22.59
CA TYR A 80 -43.24 -46.50 -22.77
C TYR A 80 -42.55 -45.38 -22.01
N GLN A 81 -41.37 -45.65 -21.44
CA GLN A 81 -40.59 -44.66 -20.73
C GLN A 81 -40.04 -43.61 -21.70
N ASP A 82 -40.10 -42.35 -21.30
CA ASP A 82 -39.51 -41.26 -22.08
C ASP A 82 -38.00 -41.49 -22.27
N PRO A 83 -37.44 -41.24 -23.48
CA PRO A 83 -36.02 -41.44 -23.77
C PRO A 83 -35.06 -40.79 -22.77
N LEU A 84 -35.42 -39.64 -22.17
CA LEU A 84 -34.58 -38.93 -21.21
C LEU A 84 -34.36 -39.72 -19.91
N TYR A 85 -35.25 -40.66 -19.56
CA TYR A 85 -35.21 -41.41 -18.30
C TYR A 85 -34.74 -42.87 -18.45
N LYS A 86 -34.58 -43.35 -19.69
CA LYS A 86 -34.17 -44.74 -19.97
C LYS A 86 -32.83 -45.08 -19.33
N GLY A 87 -32.83 -46.16 -18.53
CA GLY A 87 -31.64 -46.64 -17.82
C GLY A 87 -31.14 -45.72 -16.70
N ARG A 88 -31.93 -44.72 -16.29
CA ARG A 88 -31.64 -43.79 -15.18
C ARG A 88 -32.53 -44.00 -13.97
N THR A 89 -33.70 -44.61 -14.15
CA THR A 89 -34.69 -44.80 -13.07
C THR A 89 -34.72 -46.23 -12.54
N SER A 90 -34.93 -46.41 -11.24
CA SER A 90 -35.25 -47.72 -10.66
C SER A 90 -36.16 -47.57 -9.43
N LEU A 91 -37.13 -48.47 -9.31
CA LEU A 91 -37.90 -48.66 -8.07
C LEU A 91 -37.22 -49.71 -7.17
N PHE A 92 -37.84 -50.01 -6.03
CA PHE A 92 -37.40 -51.03 -5.06
C PHE A 92 -38.46 -52.15 -5.00
N PRO A 93 -38.45 -53.12 -5.93
CA PRO A 93 -39.54 -54.10 -6.08
C PRO A 93 -39.87 -54.87 -4.79
N ASP A 94 -38.85 -55.19 -3.99
CA ASP A 94 -38.94 -55.86 -2.70
C ASP A 94 -39.68 -55.04 -1.63
N GLN A 95 -39.79 -53.72 -1.80
CA GLN A 95 -40.41 -52.79 -0.84
C GLN A 95 -41.76 -52.25 -1.29
N ILE A 96 -42.20 -52.54 -2.52
CA ILE A 96 -43.48 -52.08 -3.06
C ILE A 96 -44.65 -52.69 -2.28
N SER A 97 -44.57 -53.98 -1.94
CA SER A 97 -45.58 -54.67 -1.11
C SER A 97 -45.73 -54.05 0.28
N GLY A 98 -44.68 -53.40 0.79
CA GLY A 98 -44.66 -52.63 2.04
C GLY A 98 -45.04 -51.15 1.89
N GLY A 99 -45.53 -50.73 0.71
CA GLY A 99 -46.00 -49.37 0.46
C GLY A 99 -44.90 -48.36 0.12
N ASN A 100 -43.72 -48.81 -0.35
CA ASN A 100 -42.66 -47.93 -0.83
C ASN A 100 -42.63 -47.85 -2.36
N ALA A 101 -43.05 -46.72 -2.91
CA ALA A 101 -43.01 -46.42 -4.33
C ALA A 101 -41.90 -45.41 -4.70
N SER A 102 -40.92 -45.21 -3.82
CA SER A 102 -39.86 -44.22 -4.02
C SER A 102 -39.02 -44.54 -5.27
N LEU A 103 -38.73 -43.52 -6.06
CA LEU A 103 -37.98 -43.64 -7.32
C LEU A 103 -36.54 -43.20 -7.11
N ARG A 104 -35.58 -44.07 -7.44
CA ARG A 104 -34.19 -43.66 -7.58
C ARG A 104 -33.94 -43.20 -9.01
N LEU A 105 -33.53 -41.94 -9.17
CA LEU A 105 -33.09 -41.34 -10.42
C LEU A 105 -31.56 -41.16 -10.40
N ALA A 106 -30.85 -41.78 -11.32
CA ALA A 106 -29.39 -41.75 -11.45
C ALA A 106 -28.94 -40.83 -12.59
N ARG A 107 -27.71 -40.33 -12.48
CA ARG A 107 -27.09 -39.38 -13.42
C ARG A 107 -27.97 -38.14 -13.59
N VAL A 108 -28.38 -37.51 -12.49
CA VAL A 108 -29.29 -36.35 -12.50
C VAL A 108 -28.70 -35.22 -13.35
N ASP A 109 -29.53 -34.61 -14.19
CA ASP A 109 -29.21 -33.52 -15.11
C ASP A 109 -30.02 -32.26 -14.76
N LEU A 110 -29.58 -31.05 -15.15
CA LEU A 110 -30.33 -29.81 -14.90
C LEU A 110 -31.74 -29.87 -15.51
N GLN A 111 -31.91 -30.56 -16.64
CA GLN A 111 -33.21 -30.76 -17.28
C GLN A 111 -34.17 -31.61 -16.44
N ASP A 112 -33.71 -32.35 -15.43
CA ASP A 112 -34.61 -33.12 -14.56
C ASP A 112 -35.35 -32.24 -13.56
N GLN A 113 -34.90 -31.00 -13.33
CA GLN A 113 -35.56 -30.07 -12.42
C GLN A 113 -37.04 -29.91 -12.76
N GLY A 114 -37.90 -29.89 -11.74
CA GLY A 114 -39.34 -29.72 -11.90
C GLY A 114 -40.16 -30.56 -10.93
N THR A 115 -41.48 -30.57 -11.15
CA THR A 115 -42.41 -31.30 -10.28
C THR A 115 -42.65 -32.71 -10.83
N TYR A 116 -42.56 -33.70 -9.96
CA TYR A 116 -42.84 -35.11 -10.24
C TYR A 116 -44.08 -35.55 -9.48
N MET A 117 -44.89 -36.37 -10.11
CA MET A 117 -46.11 -36.93 -9.55
C MET A 117 -45.97 -38.45 -9.48
N CYS A 118 -46.07 -38.98 -8.28
CA CYS A 118 -46.25 -40.40 -8.01
C CYS A 118 -47.75 -40.69 -7.95
N TYR A 119 -48.25 -41.36 -8.99
CA TYR A 119 -49.61 -41.85 -9.05
C TYR A 119 -49.63 -43.33 -8.66
N VAL A 120 -50.41 -43.67 -7.66
CA VAL A 120 -50.69 -45.08 -7.32
C VAL A 120 -52.19 -45.30 -7.33
N ARG A 121 -52.65 -46.27 -8.11
CA ARG A 121 -54.08 -46.57 -8.22
C ARG A 121 -54.70 -46.79 -6.83
N GLY A 122 -55.75 -46.04 -6.53
CA GLY A 122 -56.47 -46.12 -5.25
C GLY A 122 -55.82 -45.33 -4.09
N ASN A 123 -54.76 -44.56 -4.36
CA ASN A 123 -54.14 -43.64 -3.40
C ASN A 123 -54.20 -42.19 -3.95
N PRO A 124 -54.12 -41.16 -3.07
CA PRO A 124 -53.96 -39.78 -3.51
C PRO A 124 -52.65 -39.55 -4.26
N ASP A 125 -52.65 -38.60 -5.21
CA ASP A 125 -51.44 -38.21 -5.94
C ASP A 125 -50.40 -37.60 -4.97
N HIS A 126 -49.17 -38.05 -5.06
CA HIS A 126 -48.06 -37.51 -4.29
C HIS A 126 -47.10 -36.72 -5.18
N TYR A 127 -46.89 -35.45 -4.87
CA TYR A 127 -46.03 -34.57 -5.65
C TYR A 127 -44.69 -34.36 -4.96
N VAL A 128 -43.61 -34.32 -5.73
CA VAL A 128 -42.23 -34.06 -5.28
C VAL A 128 -41.62 -33.00 -6.17
N ILE A 129 -41.03 -31.96 -5.60
CA ILE A 129 -40.32 -30.94 -6.37
C ILE A 129 -38.83 -31.31 -6.36
N LEU A 130 -38.28 -31.59 -7.53
CA LEU A 130 -36.86 -31.88 -7.69
C LEU A 130 -36.14 -30.61 -8.10
N THR A 131 -35.16 -30.20 -7.30
CA THR A 131 -34.21 -29.12 -7.59
C THR A 131 -32.83 -29.72 -7.81
N VAL A 132 -32.06 -29.13 -8.73
CA VAL A 132 -30.71 -29.61 -9.03
C VAL A 132 -29.70 -28.56 -8.60
N ARG A 133 -28.65 -29.00 -7.92
CA ARG A 133 -27.49 -28.18 -7.58
C ARG A 133 -26.21 -28.86 -8.04
N ALA A 134 -25.25 -28.06 -8.49
CA ALA A 134 -23.88 -28.48 -8.65
C ALA A 134 -23.04 -27.67 -7.65
N PRO A 135 -22.60 -28.29 -6.54
CA PRO A 135 -21.96 -27.57 -5.45
C PRO A 135 -20.64 -26.95 -5.89
N VAL A 136 -20.20 -25.89 -5.18
CA VAL A 136 -18.91 -25.28 -5.41
C VAL A 136 -17.80 -26.31 -5.21
N GLY A 137 -17.16 -26.70 -6.31
CA GLY A 137 -16.07 -27.66 -6.37
C GLY A 137 -14.75 -27.05 -5.90
N THR A 138 -13.62 -27.46 -6.46
CA THR A 138 -12.32 -26.85 -6.13
C THR A 138 -12.28 -25.38 -6.55
N VAL A 139 -11.67 -24.53 -5.71
CA VAL A 139 -11.41 -23.14 -6.03
C VAL A 139 -9.90 -22.99 -6.17
N ASP A 140 -9.45 -22.84 -7.41
CA ASP A 140 -8.03 -22.79 -7.73
C ASP A 140 -7.55 -21.35 -7.71
N ILE A 141 -6.60 -21.03 -6.83
CA ILE A 141 -5.93 -19.72 -6.76
C ILE A 141 -4.46 -19.86 -7.17
N MET A 142 -4.02 -19.04 -8.12
CA MET A 142 -2.66 -19.11 -8.68
C MET A 142 -2.12 -17.72 -8.98
N LEU A 143 -0.82 -17.53 -8.76
CA LEU A 143 -0.08 -16.35 -9.19
C LEU A 143 0.61 -16.63 -10.53
N VAL A 144 0.32 -15.82 -11.54
CA VAL A 144 0.95 -15.90 -12.86
C VAL A 144 1.29 -14.48 -13.32
N ASN A 145 2.56 -14.16 -13.59
CA ASN A 145 3.00 -12.86 -14.13
C ASN A 145 2.40 -11.64 -13.40
N ASP A 146 2.61 -11.53 -12.07
CA ASP A 146 2.09 -10.44 -11.22
C ASP A 146 0.55 -10.29 -11.22
N LYS A 147 -0.14 -11.37 -11.57
CA LYS A 147 -1.59 -11.45 -11.61
C LYS A 147 -2.05 -12.66 -10.82
N VAL A 148 -2.79 -12.40 -9.74
CA VAL A 148 -3.47 -13.46 -8.99
C VAL A 148 -4.74 -13.81 -9.75
N THR A 149 -4.90 -15.09 -10.08
CA THR A 149 -6.05 -15.62 -10.79
C THR A 149 -6.75 -16.63 -9.91
N CYS A 150 -8.08 -16.59 -9.90
CA CYS A 150 -8.94 -17.51 -9.17
C CYS A 150 -9.92 -18.14 -10.16
N LYS A 151 -10.11 -19.46 -10.13
CA LYS A 151 -11.01 -20.18 -11.03
C LYS A 151 -11.77 -21.29 -10.30
N SER A 152 -13.03 -21.48 -10.67
CA SER A 152 -13.84 -22.63 -10.26
C SER A 152 -14.89 -22.90 -11.33
N GLY A 153 -15.31 -24.15 -11.50
CA GLY A 153 -16.16 -24.54 -12.61
C GLY A 153 -17.13 -25.66 -12.29
N GLY A 154 -18.11 -25.84 -13.19
CA GLY A 154 -19.18 -26.82 -13.06
C GLY A 154 -20.17 -26.51 -11.93
N ILE A 155 -20.47 -25.23 -11.69
CA ILE A 155 -21.27 -24.78 -10.54
C ILE A 155 -22.70 -24.46 -10.97
N TYR A 156 -23.69 -24.82 -10.16
CA TYR A 156 -25.07 -24.42 -10.37
C TYR A 156 -25.80 -24.30 -9.03
N PRO A 157 -26.53 -23.21 -8.77
CA PRO A 157 -26.82 -22.08 -9.67
C PRO A 157 -25.67 -21.06 -9.76
N ARG A 158 -25.87 -20.00 -10.56
CA ARG A 158 -24.88 -18.96 -10.89
C ARG A 158 -24.11 -18.47 -9.65
N PRO A 159 -22.77 -18.62 -9.61
CA PRO A 159 -21.96 -18.23 -8.46
C PRO A 159 -21.53 -16.76 -8.50
N GLU A 160 -21.10 -16.27 -7.35
CA GLU A 160 -20.42 -15.00 -7.15
C GLU A 160 -18.96 -15.22 -6.70
N LEU A 161 -18.03 -14.39 -7.18
CA LEU A 161 -16.62 -14.43 -6.79
C LEU A 161 -16.23 -13.09 -6.15
N THR A 162 -15.72 -13.16 -4.92
CA THR A 162 -15.26 -12.01 -4.15
C THR A 162 -13.78 -12.13 -3.79
N TRP A 163 -13.11 -10.98 -3.62
CA TRP A 163 -11.69 -10.90 -3.28
C TRP A 163 -11.51 -10.18 -1.94
N SER A 164 -10.55 -10.63 -1.14
CA SER A 164 -10.06 -9.91 0.03
C SER A 164 -8.52 -10.00 0.13
N ILE A 165 -7.89 -9.00 0.78
CA ILE A 165 -6.45 -8.99 1.05
C ILE A 165 -6.23 -8.62 2.51
N SER A 166 -5.56 -9.45 3.30
CA SER A 166 -5.19 -9.07 4.68
C SER A 166 -3.77 -8.50 4.72
N PRO A 167 -3.49 -7.42 5.49
CA PRO A 167 -4.35 -6.70 6.44
C PRO A 167 -5.09 -5.47 5.87
N ARG A 168 -5.27 -5.38 4.55
CA ARG A 168 -5.65 -4.13 3.86
C ARG A 168 -7.14 -4.10 3.47
N PRO A 169 -7.82 -2.94 3.46
CA PRO A 169 -9.21 -2.88 3.04
C PRO A 169 -9.35 -3.11 1.51
N ALA A 170 -10.36 -3.88 1.11
CA ALA A 170 -10.60 -4.30 -0.28
C ALA A 170 -11.01 -3.17 -1.26
N THR A 171 -11.23 -1.95 -0.77
CA THR A 171 -11.74 -0.79 -1.54
C THR A 171 -10.76 -0.19 -2.55
N ALA A 172 -9.51 -0.70 -2.63
CA ALA A 172 -8.48 -0.26 -3.57
C ALA A 172 -8.21 -1.25 -4.72
N LEU A 173 -9.05 -2.27 -4.92
CA LEU A 173 -8.77 -3.38 -5.84
C LEU A 173 -9.40 -3.17 -7.22
N GLN A 174 -8.55 -3.13 -8.26
CA GLN A 174 -8.98 -3.32 -9.65
C GLN A 174 -9.01 -4.81 -9.95
N ASN A 175 -10.14 -5.46 -9.68
CA ASN A 175 -10.36 -6.86 -10.05
C ASN A 175 -11.19 -6.96 -11.35
N THR A 176 -11.10 -8.12 -12.00
CA THR A 176 -11.94 -8.46 -13.16
C THR A 176 -12.51 -9.84 -12.91
N THR A 177 -13.83 -9.95 -12.91
CA THR A 177 -14.56 -11.21 -12.77
C THR A 177 -15.32 -11.53 -14.04
N MET A 178 -15.29 -12.79 -14.44
CA MET A 178 -15.99 -13.32 -15.60
C MET A 178 -16.73 -14.59 -15.17
N VAL A 179 -18.01 -14.66 -15.49
CA VAL A 179 -18.85 -15.83 -15.28
C VAL A 179 -19.32 -16.27 -16.66
N HIS A 180 -19.03 -17.52 -17.02
CA HIS A 180 -19.40 -18.14 -18.28
C HIS A 180 -20.36 -19.30 -18.00
N GLU A 181 -21.39 -19.44 -18.81
CA GLU A 181 -22.34 -20.56 -18.76
C GLU A 181 -22.00 -21.53 -19.90
N ASP A 182 -21.82 -22.80 -19.59
CA ASP A 182 -21.54 -23.83 -20.59
C ASP A 182 -22.81 -24.33 -21.30
N ASP A 183 -22.64 -25.18 -22.32
CA ASP A 183 -23.76 -25.74 -23.09
C ASP A 183 -24.69 -26.64 -22.24
N GLN A 184 -24.26 -27.06 -21.05
CA GLN A 184 -25.06 -27.85 -20.10
C GLN A 184 -25.80 -26.97 -19.08
N GLY A 185 -25.58 -25.65 -19.09
CA GLY A 185 -26.16 -24.70 -18.14
C GLY A 185 -25.41 -24.58 -16.82
N LEU A 186 -24.20 -25.16 -16.71
CA LEU A 186 -23.33 -25.00 -15.54
C LEU A 186 -22.46 -23.75 -15.70
N TYR A 187 -22.08 -23.15 -14.58
CA TYR A 187 -21.31 -21.92 -14.54
C TYR A 187 -19.84 -22.15 -14.19
N ASP A 188 -18.97 -21.56 -15.00
CA ASP A 188 -17.55 -21.39 -14.74
C ASP A 188 -17.27 -19.93 -14.35
N VAL A 189 -16.62 -19.74 -13.21
CA VAL A 189 -16.26 -18.41 -12.71
C VAL A 189 -14.75 -18.26 -12.65
N SER A 190 -14.28 -17.12 -13.17
CA SER A 190 -12.89 -16.73 -13.09
C SER A 190 -12.74 -15.29 -12.64
N GLY A 191 -11.79 -15.06 -11.75
CA GLY A 191 -11.44 -13.76 -11.23
C GLY A 191 -9.96 -13.49 -11.46
N SER A 192 -9.60 -12.23 -11.66
CA SER A 192 -8.21 -11.85 -11.62
C SER A 192 -7.97 -10.50 -11.00
N LEU A 193 -6.81 -10.40 -10.34
CA LEU A 193 -6.40 -9.26 -9.56
C LEU A 193 -4.91 -8.99 -9.82
N ARG A 194 -4.57 -7.76 -10.24
CA ARG A 194 -3.16 -7.36 -10.36
C ARG A 194 -2.57 -7.15 -8.97
N THR A 195 -1.38 -7.70 -8.72
CA THR A 195 -0.68 -7.44 -7.46
C THR A 195 -0.28 -5.96 -7.44
N VAL A 196 -0.78 -5.22 -6.44
CA VAL A 196 -0.50 -3.77 -6.30
C VAL A 196 0.78 -3.56 -5.47
N TYR A 197 1.21 -4.58 -4.73
CA TYR A 197 2.30 -4.49 -3.75
C TYR A 197 3.25 -5.67 -3.93
N ASN A 198 4.54 -5.39 -4.07
CA ASN A 198 5.61 -6.37 -4.14
C ASN A 198 6.06 -6.77 -2.73
N ASP A 199 5.13 -7.30 -1.93
CA ASP A 199 5.33 -7.62 -0.52
C ASP A 199 4.79 -9.02 -0.19
N THR A 200 5.63 -9.81 0.49
CA THR A 200 5.35 -11.19 0.94
C THR A 200 4.37 -11.25 2.12
N GLU A 201 4.08 -10.14 2.78
CA GLU A 201 3.15 -10.11 3.93
C GLU A 201 1.66 -10.11 3.53
N SER A 202 1.35 -9.92 2.25
CA SER A 202 -0.04 -9.85 1.79
C SER A 202 -0.65 -11.24 1.57
N VAL A 203 -1.78 -11.51 2.23
CA VAL A 203 -2.56 -12.74 2.03
C VAL A 203 -3.72 -12.43 1.09
N TYR A 204 -3.75 -13.11 -0.06
CA TYR A 204 -4.83 -12.97 -1.05
C TYR A 204 -5.87 -14.05 -0.83
N SER A 205 -7.15 -13.69 -0.79
CA SER A 205 -8.23 -14.65 -0.63
C SER A 205 -9.31 -14.42 -1.67
N CYS A 206 -9.72 -15.50 -2.32
CA CYS A 206 -10.82 -15.54 -3.27
C CYS A 206 -11.91 -16.45 -2.72
N SER A 207 -13.14 -15.95 -2.58
CA SER A 207 -14.29 -16.73 -2.15
C SER A 207 -15.28 -16.85 -3.28
N VAL A 208 -15.61 -18.09 -3.65
CA VAL A 208 -16.66 -18.44 -4.60
C VAL A 208 -17.85 -18.96 -3.82
N GLN A 209 -19.01 -18.33 -4.01
CA GLN A 209 -20.22 -18.68 -3.28
C GLN A 209 -21.46 -18.70 -4.17
N ASN A 210 -22.41 -19.55 -3.81
CA ASN A 210 -23.80 -19.51 -4.28
C ASN A 210 -24.74 -19.82 -3.12
N GLU A 211 -26.05 -19.91 -3.39
CA GLU A 211 -27.05 -20.19 -2.36
C GLU A 211 -26.93 -21.57 -1.70
N HIS A 212 -26.12 -22.48 -2.26
CA HIS A 212 -25.95 -23.85 -1.77
C HIS A 212 -24.55 -24.14 -1.20
N GLY A 213 -23.67 -23.14 -1.13
CA GLY A 213 -22.35 -23.30 -0.52
C GLY A 213 -21.37 -22.20 -0.88
N ALA A 214 -20.30 -22.13 -0.10
CA ALA A 214 -19.17 -21.24 -0.35
C ALA A 214 -17.87 -22.00 -0.15
N ARG A 215 -16.85 -21.69 -0.95
CA ARG A 215 -15.49 -22.15 -0.74
C ARG A 215 -14.51 -21.01 -0.92
N THR A 216 -13.49 -21.00 -0.08
CA THR A 216 -12.48 -19.94 -0.07
C THR A 216 -11.11 -20.52 -0.35
N ALA A 217 -10.41 -19.92 -1.30
CA ALA A 217 -9.01 -20.22 -1.56
C ALA A 217 -8.14 -19.05 -1.08
N THR A 218 -7.18 -19.33 -0.20
CA THR A 218 -6.21 -18.35 0.27
C THR A 218 -4.83 -18.64 -0.29
N MET A 219 -4.09 -17.59 -0.63
CA MET A 219 -2.74 -17.69 -1.19
C MET A 219 -1.79 -16.77 -0.42
N ARG A 220 -0.64 -17.33 -0.06
CA ARG A 220 0.47 -16.63 0.60
C ARG A 220 1.74 -16.80 -0.22
N GLN A 221 2.55 -15.74 -0.28
CA GLN A 221 3.90 -15.80 -0.82
C GLN A 221 4.90 -15.82 0.33
N ASN A 222 5.70 -16.87 0.42
CA ASN A 222 6.82 -16.88 1.35
C ASN A 222 8.00 -16.10 0.76
N PRO A 223 8.85 -15.50 1.62
CA PRO A 223 10.12 -14.94 1.18
C PRO A 223 10.93 -15.95 0.35
N PRO A 224 11.62 -15.51 -0.71
CA PRO A 224 12.45 -16.38 -1.52
C PRO A 224 13.47 -17.12 -0.64
N MET A 225 13.48 -18.44 -0.74
CA MET A 225 14.43 -19.29 -0.03
C MET A 225 15.67 -19.51 -0.88
N GLN A 226 16.82 -19.61 -0.23
CA GLN A 226 18.09 -19.87 -0.88
C GLN A 226 18.66 -21.19 -0.39
N SER A 227 19.13 -22.01 -1.33
CA SER A 227 19.78 -23.29 -1.03
C SER A 227 21.07 -23.43 -1.84
N ALA A 228 22.07 -24.11 -1.27
CA ALA A 228 23.28 -24.45 -2.03
C ALA A 228 22.99 -25.67 -2.94
N PRO A 229 23.69 -25.85 -4.06
CA PRO A 229 23.58 -27.08 -4.84
C PRO A 229 24.01 -28.29 -4.00
N LYS A 230 23.43 -29.47 -4.29
CA LYS A 230 23.74 -30.74 -3.60
C LYS A 230 23.47 -30.69 -2.09
N SER A 231 22.42 -29.98 -1.68
CA SER A 231 22.01 -29.86 -0.28
C SER A 231 20.54 -30.21 -0.08
N GLU A 232 20.12 -30.37 1.17
CA GLU A 232 18.74 -30.63 1.54
C GLU A 232 18.06 -29.34 2.00
N VAL A 233 16.89 -29.04 1.44
CA VAL A 233 16.06 -27.91 1.83
C VAL A 233 14.69 -28.40 2.26
N LEU A 234 14.22 -27.89 3.40
CA LEU A 234 12.86 -28.14 3.88
C LEU A 234 11.97 -26.97 3.46
N LEU A 235 11.10 -27.20 2.48
CA LEU A 235 10.14 -26.22 2.00
C LEU A 235 8.92 -26.21 2.93
N PRO A 236 8.66 -25.09 3.63
CA PRO A 236 7.64 -25.06 4.66
C PRO A 236 6.23 -25.17 4.07
N CYS A 237 5.39 -25.96 4.72
CA CYS A 237 3.95 -25.94 4.51
C CYS A 237 3.25 -26.07 5.86
N ASN A 238 2.01 -25.58 5.92
CA ASN A 238 1.23 -25.54 7.15
C ASN A 238 -0.06 -26.34 6.96
N ALA A 239 0.08 -27.66 6.84
CA ALA A 239 -1.03 -28.57 6.77
C ALA A 239 -1.33 -29.17 8.15
N SER A 240 -2.62 -29.33 8.46
CA SER A 240 -3.06 -30.17 9.58
C SER A 240 -3.27 -31.61 9.10
N GLY A 241 -3.15 -32.59 9.99
CA GLY A 241 -3.08 -34.02 9.63
C GLY A 241 -4.30 -34.61 8.90
N LEU A 242 -5.41 -33.87 8.79
CA LEU A 242 -6.65 -34.28 8.09
C LEU A 242 -6.79 -33.66 6.69
N ALA A 243 -5.83 -32.87 6.23
CA ALA A 243 -5.92 -32.18 4.94
C ALA A 243 -5.32 -33.01 3.79
N ASP A 244 -5.86 -32.81 2.58
CA ASP A 244 -5.25 -33.30 1.36
C ASP A 244 -4.11 -32.35 0.94
N ILE A 245 -2.90 -32.88 0.78
CA ILE A 245 -1.69 -32.10 0.48
C ILE A 245 -1.22 -32.43 -0.94
N THR A 246 -1.01 -31.39 -1.74
CA THR A 246 -0.40 -31.50 -3.06
C THR A 246 0.76 -30.53 -3.17
N TRP A 247 1.91 -31.01 -3.63
CA TRP A 247 3.03 -30.14 -4.02
C TRP A 247 3.17 -30.09 -5.54
N THR A 248 3.38 -28.89 -6.08
CA THR A 248 3.71 -28.69 -7.49
C THR A 248 4.95 -27.83 -7.67
N PHE A 249 5.65 -28.03 -8.80
CA PHE A 249 6.79 -27.25 -9.26
C PHE A 249 6.39 -26.40 -10.48
N ASN A 250 6.84 -25.14 -10.49
CA ASN A 250 6.57 -24.16 -11.55
C ASN A 250 5.11 -24.15 -12.00
N HIS A 251 4.23 -23.96 -11.02
CA HIS A 251 2.77 -23.87 -11.13
C HIS A 251 2.05 -25.21 -11.32
N ASN A 252 2.44 -26.04 -12.29
CA ASN A 252 1.59 -27.16 -12.74
C ASN A 252 2.26 -28.55 -12.74
N GLN A 253 3.57 -28.68 -12.51
CA GLN A 253 4.21 -30.00 -12.50
C GLN A 253 3.99 -30.67 -11.13
N PRO A 254 3.25 -31.79 -11.04
CA PRO A 254 3.01 -32.45 -9.76
C PRO A 254 4.31 -33.06 -9.21
N ILE A 255 4.58 -32.84 -7.93
CA ILE A 255 5.71 -33.45 -7.21
C ILE A 255 5.21 -34.65 -6.41
N LEU A 256 4.22 -34.40 -5.54
CA LEU A 256 3.61 -35.43 -4.69
C LEU A 256 2.18 -35.07 -4.31
N ARG A 257 1.40 -36.11 -3.99
CA ARG A 257 0.04 -36.01 -3.47
C ARG A 257 -0.13 -36.92 -2.25
N LYS A 258 -0.76 -36.42 -1.20
CA LYS A 258 -1.12 -37.20 0.00
C LYS A 258 -2.56 -36.89 0.36
N ARG A 259 -3.44 -37.90 0.28
CA ARG A 259 -4.83 -37.79 0.76
C ARG A 259 -4.93 -38.11 2.24
N ALA A 260 -5.94 -37.58 2.91
CA ALA A 260 -6.23 -37.91 4.29
C ALA A 260 -6.36 -39.44 4.48
N GLY A 261 -5.53 -40.01 5.37
CA GLY A 261 -5.52 -41.45 5.67
C GLY A 261 -4.86 -42.35 4.61
N GLN A 262 -4.26 -41.80 3.57
CA GLN A 262 -3.51 -42.57 2.55
C GLN A 262 -2.00 -42.27 2.60
N GLU A 263 -1.20 -43.20 2.08
CA GLU A 263 0.23 -42.99 1.90
C GLU A 263 0.53 -41.91 0.85
N LYS A 264 1.68 -41.25 0.99
CA LYS A 264 2.13 -40.24 0.02
C LYS A 264 2.46 -40.92 -1.32
N GLN A 265 1.98 -40.33 -2.40
CA GLN A 265 2.32 -40.73 -3.76
C GLN A 265 3.25 -39.67 -4.35
N VAL A 266 4.46 -40.07 -4.72
CA VAL A 266 5.47 -39.19 -5.34
C VAL A 266 5.53 -39.51 -6.82
N GLU A 267 5.52 -38.48 -7.66
CA GLU A 267 5.62 -38.64 -9.11
C GLU A 267 6.97 -39.21 -9.52
N THR A 268 6.98 -40.02 -10.58
CA THR A 268 8.14 -40.83 -10.97
C THR A 268 9.41 -40.02 -11.18
N GLU A 269 9.29 -38.84 -11.79
CA GLU A 269 10.40 -37.91 -12.05
C GLU A 269 10.97 -37.27 -10.76
N TRP A 270 10.20 -37.22 -9.68
CA TRP A 270 10.59 -36.59 -8.41
C TRP A 270 11.07 -37.59 -7.34
N GLN A 271 11.00 -38.90 -7.60
CA GLN A 271 11.34 -39.94 -6.61
C GLN A 271 12.76 -39.82 -6.04
N GLN A 272 13.73 -39.38 -6.84
CA GLN A 272 15.13 -39.20 -6.41
C GLN A 272 15.40 -37.84 -5.75
N HIS A 273 14.51 -36.87 -5.95
CA HIS A 273 14.65 -35.50 -5.44
C HIS A 273 13.91 -35.30 -4.11
N VAL A 274 12.86 -36.09 -3.84
CA VAL A 274 12.06 -35.96 -2.61
C VAL A 274 12.67 -36.79 -1.48
N GLY A 275 13.19 -36.10 -0.46
CA GLY A 275 13.73 -36.74 0.75
C GLY A 275 12.67 -37.12 1.77
N GLY A 276 11.50 -36.46 1.76
CA GLY A 276 10.48 -36.70 2.76
C GLY A 276 9.34 -35.69 2.78
N LEU A 277 8.32 -36.00 3.59
CA LEU A 277 7.23 -35.08 3.92
C LEU A 277 7.11 -35.05 5.44
N SER A 278 7.15 -33.86 6.05
CA SER A 278 7.00 -33.70 7.49
C SER A 278 5.54 -33.90 7.93
N GLU A 279 5.32 -33.95 9.25
CA GLU A 279 3.96 -33.97 9.83
C GLU A 279 3.15 -32.71 9.49
N SER A 280 3.81 -31.55 9.38
CA SER A 280 3.20 -30.29 8.95
C SER A 280 2.97 -30.20 7.44
N GLY A 281 3.30 -31.24 6.68
CA GLY A 281 3.20 -31.24 5.21
C GLY A 281 4.34 -30.53 4.50
N SER A 282 5.41 -30.14 5.21
CA SER A 282 6.60 -29.52 4.63
C SER A 282 7.40 -30.53 3.82
N LEU A 283 7.89 -30.12 2.65
CA LEU A 283 8.57 -30.98 1.70
C LEU A 283 10.08 -30.93 1.92
N LEU A 284 10.69 -32.07 2.23
CA LEU A 284 12.14 -32.21 2.24
C LEU A 284 12.60 -32.53 0.82
N LEU A 285 13.41 -31.64 0.24
CA LEU A 285 13.88 -31.72 -1.13
C LEU A 285 15.42 -31.78 -1.17
N HIS A 286 15.95 -32.74 -1.93
CA HIS A 286 17.37 -32.81 -2.29
C HIS A 286 17.61 -31.96 -3.54
N THR A 287 18.29 -30.84 -3.35
CA THR A 287 18.69 -29.93 -4.44
C THR A 287 19.92 -30.49 -5.15
N THR A 288 19.91 -30.59 -6.47
CA THR A 288 21.00 -31.22 -7.25
C THR A 288 21.86 -30.19 -7.99
N SER A 289 21.23 -29.16 -8.56
CA SER A 289 21.84 -28.13 -9.40
C SER A 289 20.91 -26.91 -9.52
N ALA A 290 21.20 -25.99 -10.45
CA ALA A 290 20.30 -24.89 -10.83
C ALA A 290 18.92 -25.35 -11.32
N GLU A 291 18.76 -26.60 -11.77
CA GLU A 291 17.47 -27.15 -12.21
C GLU A 291 16.45 -27.31 -11.06
N SER A 292 16.94 -27.38 -9.81
CA SER A 292 16.08 -27.34 -8.63
C SER A 292 15.60 -25.93 -8.29
N ALA A 293 16.02 -24.89 -9.02
CA ALA A 293 15.53 -23.53 -8.82
C ALA A 293 14.16 -23.34 -9.49
N GLY A 294 13.23 -22.71 -8.79
CA GLY A 294 11.88 -22.47 -9.30
C GLY A 294 10.87 -22.21 -8.21
N THR A 295 9.60 -22.16 -8.60
CA THR A 295 8.50 -21.91 -7.65
C THR A 295 7.87 -23.23 -7.22
N TYR A 296 7.96 -23.51 -5.92
CA TYR A 296 7.31 -24.66 -5.30
C TYR A 296 6.02 -24.20 -4.64
N THR A 297 4.92 -24.90 -4.93
CA THR A 297 3.59 -24.57 -4.44
C THR A 297 3.08 -25.70 -3.56
N CYS A 298 2.77 -25.40 -2.29
CA CYS A 298 2.03 -26.30 -1.44
C CYS A 298 0.55 -25.93 -1.46
N THR A 299 -0.31 -26.87 -1.86
CA THR A 299 -1.76 -26.73 -1.82
C THR A 299 -2.31 -27.67 -0.76
N VAL A 300 -2.93 -27.10 0.26
CA VAL A 300 -3.59 -27.79 1.37
C VAL A 300 -5.09 -27.63 1.20
N SER A 301 -5.80 -28.73 0.94
CA SER A 301 -7.24 -28.72 0.71
C SER A 301 -7.99 -29.32 1.89
N TYR A 302 -8.93 -28.53 2.41
CA TYR A 302 -9.93 -28.89 3.40
C TYR A 302 -11.30 -29.08 2.73
N ALA A 303 -12.31 -29.44 3.53
CA ALA A 303 -13.68 -29.60 3.05
C ALA A 303 -14.24 -28.30 2.40
N GLU A 304 -14.00 -27.15 3.04
CA GLU A 304 -14.56 -25.85 2.61
C GLU A 304 -13.50 -24.85 2.15
N GLU A 305 -12.23 -25.09 2.46
CA GLU A 305 -11.14 -24.13 2.25
C GLU A 305 -9.95 -24.75 1.52
N THR A 306 -9.19 -23.92 0.83
CA THR A 306 -7.93 -24.30 0.19
C THR A 306 -6.87 -23.26 0.53
N ASP A 307 -5.78 -23.70 1.14
CA ASP A 307 -4.63 -22.85 1.45
C ASP A 307 -3.47 -23.15 0.52
N VAL A 308 -2.96 -22.11 -0.14
CA VAL A 308 -1.87 -22.18 -1.11
C VAL A 308 -0.69 -21.38 -0.61
N THR A 309 0.48 -22.02 -0.55
CA THR A 309 1.75 -21.38 -0.17
C THR A 309 2.73 -21.48 -1.33
N ASN A 310 3.14 -20.34 -1.87
CA ASN A 310 4.15 -20.25 -2.92
C ASN A 310 5.51 -19.95 -2.32
N ILE A 311 6.53 -20.70 -2.73
CA ILE A 311 7.92 -20.54 -2.29
C ILE A 311 8.81 -20.47 -3.52
N GLU A 312 9.50 -19.35 -3.71
CA GLU A 312 10.56 -19.23 -4.71
C GLU A 312 11.86 -19.80 -4.14
N LEU A 313 12.40 -20.87 -4.73
CA LEU A 313 13.68 -21.45 -4.36
C LEU A 313 14.76 -21.01 -5.35
N LYS A 314 15.81 -20.36 -4.82
CA LYS A 314 17.00 -19.97 -5.58
C LYS A 314 18.17 -20.87 -5.19
N ILE A 315 18.79 -21.50 -6.17
CA ILE A 315 20.01 -22.27 -5.97
C ILE A 315 21.20 -21.34 -6.14
N LEU A 316 21.94 -21.11 -5.06
CA LEU A 316 23.14 -20.29 -5.06
C LEU A 316 24.26 -21.12 -5.70
N GLU A 317 24.61 -20.85 -6.96
CA GLU A 317 25.70 -21.54 -7.63
C GLU A 317 26.98 -21.48 -6.77
N ASP A 318 27.64 -22.63 -6.60
CA ASP A 318 28.92 -22.70 -5.91
C ASP A 318 29.94 -21.90 -6.72
N HIS A 319 30.60 -20.97 -6.02
CA HIS A 319 31.57 -19.98 -6.52
C HIS A 319 31.04 -18.64 -7.06
N GLU A 320 30.37 -17.86 -6.21
CA GLU A 320 30.70 -16.44 -6.16
C GLU A 320 31.59 -16.15 -4.95
N ALA A 321 32.80 -15.63 -5.22
CA ALA A 321 33.64 -15.00 -4.21
C ALA A 321 32.79 -14.02 -3.39
N PRO A 322 32.81 -14.03 -2.04
CA PRO A 322 32.07 -13.06 -1.25
C PRO A 322 32.43 -11.64 -1.72
N HIS A 323 31.43 -10.97 -2.32
CA HIS A 323 31.53 -9.60 -2.81
C HIS A 323 31.25 -8.65 -1.65
N CYS A 324 32.30 -8.28 -0.94
CA CYS A 324 32.18 -7.37 0.19
C CYS A 324 32.16 -5.93 -0.29
N VAL A 325 31.37 -5.07 0.36
CA VAL A 325 31.42 -3.62 0.14
C VAL A 325 32.41 -3.00 1.14
N PHE A 326 33.26 -2.09 0.66
CA PHE A 326 34.19 -1.33 1.50
C PHE A 326 33.45 -0.67 2.68
N GLY A 327 33.99 -0.80 3.90
CA GLY A 327 33.40 -0.29 5.15
C GLY A 327 32.26 -1.12 5.73
N GLY A 328 31.70 -2.07 4.95
CA GLY A 328 30.61 -2.95 5.37
C GLY A 328 31.06 -4.14 6.23
N SER A 329 30.15 -5.07 6.46
CA SER A 329 30.46 -6.39 7.02
C SER A 329 30.29 -7.46 5.96
N CYS A 330 31.14 -8.48 5.99
CA CYS A 330 31.16 -9.56 5.01
C CYS A 330 31.24 -10.91 5.70
N LEU A 331 30.57 -11.90 5.11
CA LEU A 331 30.54 -13.26 5.64
C LEU A 331 31.43 -14.14 4.76
N LEU A 332 32.41 -14.78 5.36
CA LEU A 332 33.25 -15.78 4.73
C LEU A 332 32.64 -17.15 5.07
N PRO A 333 32.02 -17.84 4.10
CA PRO A 333 31.29 -19.07 4.37
C PRO A 333 32.26 -20.22 4.69
N CYS A 334 31.95 -20.98 5.74
CA CYS A 334 32.59 -22.25 6.02
C CYS A 334 31.62 -23.19 6.74
N ARG A 335 31.28 -24.30 6.07
CA ARG A 335 30.47 -25.39 6.64
C ARG A 335 31.33 -26.61 6.90
N PHE A 336 31.07 -27.36 7.95
CA PHE A 336 31.83 -28.57 8.31
C PHE A 336 30.92 -29.64 8.91
N GLN A 337 31.39 -30.88 8.96
CA GLN A 337 30.68 -31.98 9.62
C GLN A 337 30.98 -31.95 11.13
N PRO A 338 29.97 -31.81 12.00
CA PRO A 338 30.17 -31.68 13.45
C PRO A 338 30.90 -32.89 14.06
N ASN A 339 31.79 -32.63 15.03
CA ASN A 339 32.48 -33.67 15.79
C ASN A 339 32.54 -33.30 17.28
N SER A 340 32.92 -34.27 18.12
CA SER A 340 32.92 -34.13 19.59
C SER A 340 33.99 -33.18 20.14
N ASN A 341 34.87 -32.61 19.30
CA ASN A 341 35.90 -31.64 19.71
C ASN A 341 36.22 -30.66 18.57
N THR A 342 35.42 -29.59 18.46
CA THR A 342 35.54 -28.62 17.39
C THR A 342 36.68 -27.63 17.66
N VAL A 343 37.71 -27.69 16.80
CA VAL A 343 38.80 -26.70 16.77
C VAL A 343 38.85 -26.05 15.40
N LEU A 344 38.70 -24.73 15.37
CA LEU A 344 38.53 -23.93 14.17
C LEU A 344 39.57 -22.80 14.12
N HIS A 345 40.20 -22.65 12.96
CA HIS A 345 41.09 -21.53 12.65
C HIS A 345 40.73 -20.92 11.30
N TRP A 346 40.61 -19.59 11.28
CA TRP A 346 40.60 -18.80 10.06
C TRP A 346 41.97 -18.15 9.86
N VAL A 347 42.54 -18.35 8.68
CA VAL A 347 43.89 -17.88 8.33
C VAL A 347 43.84 -17.20 6.97
N LYS A 348 44.43 -16.00 6.83
CA LYS A 348 44.58 -15.35 5.53
C LYS A 348 45.89 -15.81 4.88
N LYS A 349 45.80 -16.28 3.63
CA LYS A 349 46.92 -16.78 2.82
C LYS A 349 47.45 -15.67 1.91
N ASN A 350 48.48 -14.95 2.36
CA ASN A 350 49.13 -13.85 1.62
C ASN A 350 50.68 -13.95 1.70
N GLY A 351 51.26 -15.10 1.34
CA GLY A 351 52.72 -15.36 1.36
C GLY A 351 53.32 -15.57 2.77
N LYS A 352 52.74 -14.96 3.81
CA LYS A 352 52.83 -15.37 5.21
C LYS A 352 51.43 -15.65 5.72
N ASP A 353 51.29 -16.70 6.53
CA ASP A 353 50.01 -17.05 7.15
C ASP A 353 49.68 -16.04 8.26
N VAL A 354 48.56 -15.33 8.10
CA VAL A 354 48.08 -14.34 9.07
C VAL A 354 46.90 -14.93 9.84
N GLN A 355 47.00 -15.00 11.17
CA GLN A 355 45.93 -15.54 12.01
C GLN A 355 44.77 -14.55 12.09
N VAL A 356 43.62 -14.93 11.52
CA VAL A 356 42.43 -14.07 11.43
C VAL A 356 41.51 -14.29 12.62
N HIS A 357 41.19 -15.54 12.96
CA HIS A 357 40.30 -15.88 14.07
C HIS A 357 40.50 -17.34 14.53
N SER A 358 40.28 -17.64 15.80
CA SER A 358 40.40 -19.01 16.36
C SER A 358 39.28 -19.30 17.35
N TYR A 359 38.79 -20.53 17.36
CA TYR A 359 37.78 -21.02 18.28
C TYR A 359 38.09 -22.46 18.72
N TYR A 360 38.16 -22.68 20.03
CA TYR A 360 38.31 -23.99 20.67
C TYR A 360 38.00 -23.88 22.17
N GLU A 361 37.71 -25.01 22.82
CA GLU A 361 37.21 -25.07 24.21
C GLU A 361 35.92 -24.26 24.40
N ASP A 362 35.04 -24.30 23.40
CA ASP A 362 33.75 -23.62 23.37
C ASP A 362 33.81 -22.08 23.57
N GLN A 363 34.94 -21.47 23.17
CA GLN A 363 35.16 -20.03 23.27
C GLN A 363 36.10 -19.48 22.19
N ASP A 364 36.00 -18.17 21.92
CA ASP A 364 36.88 -17.44 21.00
C ASP A 364 38.27 -17.27 21.62
N GLN A 365 39.33 -17.58 20.84
CA GLN A 365 40.72 -17.62 21.31
C GLN A 365 41.55 -16.56 20.60
N LEU A 366 41.32 -15.29 20.95
CA LEU A 366 41.82 -14.12 20.22
C LEU A 366 43.23 -13.66 20.60
N GLY A 367 43.92 -14.36 21.52
CA GLY A 367 45.24 -13.96 22.03
C GLY A 367 46.32 -13.83 20.95
N HIS A 368 46.24 -14.66 19.91
CA HIS A 368 47.18 -14.68 18.77
C HIS A 368 46.63 -14.03 17.50
N GLN A 369 45.51 -13.30 17.60
CA GLN A 369 44.90 -12.63 16.46
C GLN A 369 45.77 -11.46 15.98
N ASP A 370 45.95 -11.36 14.66
CA ASP A 370 46.69 -10.26 14.05
C ASP A 370 46.02 -8.90 14.36
N PRO A 371 46.79 -7.84 14.67
CA PRO A 371 46.27 -6.51 14.98
C PRO A 371 45.27 -5.96 13.94
N LEU A 372 45.41 -6.31 12.66
CA LEU A 372 44.51 -5.87 11.59
C LEU A 372 43.09 -6.42 11.74
N TYR A 373 42.90 -7.56 12.40
CA TYR A 373 41.60 -8.23 12.54
C TYR A 373 40.95 -8.03 13.92
N LYS A 374 41.66 -7.41 14.87
CA LYS A 374 41.16 -7.18 16.23
C LYS A 374 39.86 -6.37 16.25
N GLY A 375 38.84 -6.93 16.92
CA GLY A 375 37.52 -6.32 17.05
C GLY A 375 36.73 -6.20 15.74
N ARG A 376 37.17 -6.89 14.67
CA ARG A 376 36.51 -6.90 13.36
C ARG A 376 35.94 -8.26 12.98
N THR A 377 36.38 -9.34 13.63
CA THR A 377 35.93 -10.71 13.31
C THR A 377 34.98 -11.25 14.37
N SER A 378 33.98 -12.04 13.95
CA SER A 378 33.16 -12.83 14.87
C SER A 378 32.68 -14.11 14.20
N LEU A 379 32.60 -15.20 14.96
CA LEU A 379 31.89 -16.43 14.57
C LEU A 379 30.44 -16.42 15.10
N PHE A 380 29.72 -17.53 14.90
CA PHE A 380 28.35 -17.76 15.38
C PHE A 380 28.35 -18.95 16.35
N PRO A 381 28.72 -18.77 17.63
CA PRO A 381 28.96 -19.87 18.57
C PRO A 381 27.78 -20.85 18.70
N ASP A 382 26.55 -20.32 18.64
CA ASP A 382 25.29 -21.06 18.68
C ASP A 382 25.08 -22.01 17.49
N GLN A 383 25.76 -21.75 16.36
CA GLN A 383 25.63 -22.51 15.12
C GLN A 383 26.83 -23.43 14.84
N ILE A 384 27.90 -23.35 15.65
CA ILE A 384 29.10 -24.17 15.48
C ILE A 384 28.77 -25.66 15.72
N SER A 385 27.95 -25.96 16.73
CA SER A 385 27.46 -27.33 17.00
C SER A 385 26.68 -27.93 15.83
N GLY A 386 26.04 -27.08 15.01
CA GLY A 386 25.35 -27.44 13.77
C GLY A 386 26.23 -27.41 12.51
N GLY A 387 27.55 -27.29 12.65
CA GLY A 387 28.49 -27.34 11.53
C GLY A 387 28.70 -26.01 10.79
N ASN A 388 28.38 -24.87 11.40
CA ASN A 388 28.64 -23.55 10.81
C ASN A 388 29.88 -22.87 11.43
N ALA A 389 30.96 -22.84 10.67
CA ALA A 389 32.22 -22.17 11.02
C ALA A 389 32.41 -20.83 10.28
N SER A 390 31.35 -20.26 9.71
CA SER A 390 31.43 -19.05 8.89
C SER A 390 31.91 -17.84 9.70
N LEU A 391 32.80 -17.04 9.11
CA LEU A 391 33.40 -15.87 9.76
C LEU A 391 32.75 -14.58 9.27
N ARG A 392 32.23 -13.78 10.18
CA ARG A 392 31.85 -12.40 9.88
C ARG A 392 33.05 -11.48 10.06
N LEU A 393 33.45 -10.79 9.00
CA LEU A 393 34.46 -9.73 9.00
C LEU A 393 33.78 -8.37 8.83
N ALA A 394 33.82 -7.53 9.85
CA ALA A 394 33.24 -6.20 9.91
C ALA A 394 34.26 -5.11 9.56
N ARG A 395 33.75 -3.96 9.10
CA ARG A 395 34.54 -2.80 8.66
C ARG A 395 35.57 -3.21 7.59
N VAL A 396 35.13 -3.93 6.56
CA VAL A 396 35.99 -4.49 5.51
C VAL A 396 36.77 -3.39 4.81
N ASP A 397 38.09 -3.53 4.71
CA ASP A 397 39.00 -2.64 3.98
C ASP A 397 39.42 -3.31 2.66
N LEU A 398 39.87 -2.54 1.69
CA LEU A 398 40.47 -3.07 0.45
C LEU A 398 41.67 -3.98 0.74
N GLN A 399 42.40 -3.75 1.84
CA GLN A 399 43.49 -4.63 2.27
C GLN A 399 43.03 -6.02 2.70
N ASP A 400 41.75 -6.25 2.98
CA ASP A 400 41.22 -7.57 3.30
C ASP A 400 41.05 -8.46 2.07
N GLN A 401 41.11 -7.91 0.86
CA GLN A 401 41.13 -8.72 -0.34
C GLN A 401 42.23 -9.78 -0.28
N GLY A 402 41.91 -11.00 -0.73
CA GLY A 402 42.82 -12.14 -0.71
C GLY A 402 42.11 -13.45 -0.37
N THR A 403 42.89 -14.51 -0.27
CA THR A 403 42.38 -15.86 0.00
C THR A 403 42.45 -16.16 1.49
N TYR A 404 41.36 -16.69 2.02
CA TYR A 404 41.20 -17.11 3.40
C TYR A 404 41.03 -18.62 3.45
N MET A 405 41.62 -19.25 4.45
CA MET A 405 41.52 -20.68 4.72
C MET A 405 40.75 -20.87 6.03
N CYS A 406 39.72 -21.69 5.98
CA CYS A 406 39.00 -22.21 7.12
C CYS A 406 39.50 -23.63 7.40
N TYR A 407 40.19 -23.79 8.52
CA TYR A 407 40.64 -25.07 9.04
C TYR A 407 39.70 -25.52 10.15
N VAL A 408 39.16 -26.73 10.05
CA VAL A 408 38.41 -27.36 11.14
C VAL A 408 39.01 -28.73 11.39
N ARG A 409 39.38 -29.02 12.64
CA ARG A 409 39.99 -30.30 13.02
C ARG A 409 39.09 -31.46 12.58
N GLY A 410 39.67 -32.42 11.86
CA GLY A 410 38.96 -33.60 11.34
C GLY A 410 38.11 -33.35 10.09
N ASN A 411 38.17 -32.15 9.50
CA ASN A 411 37.50 -31.80 8.25
C ASN A 411 38.53 -31.32 7.21
N PRO A 412 38.23 -31.43 5.90
CA PRO A 412 39.10 -30.89 4.85
C PRO A 412 39.14 -29.35 4.88
N ASP A 413 40.31 -28.78 4.59
CA ASP A 413 40.51 -27.33 4.52
C ASP A 413 39.63 -26.70 3.43
N LYS A 414 38.99 -25.58 3.77
CA LYS A 414 38.16 -24.81 2.83
C LYS A 414 38.79 -23.45 2.54
N TYR A 415 38.79 -23.05 1.28
CA TYR A 415 39.37 -21.79 0.83
C TYR A 415 38.30 -20.85 0.28
N VAL A 416 38.36 -19.58 0.68
CA VAL A 416 37.43 -18.52 0.29
C VAL A 416 38.24 -17.33 -0.23
N THR A 417 38.01 -16.92 -1.47
CA THR A 417 38.65 -15.71 -2.03
C THR A 417 37.74 -14.51 -1.82
N LEU A 418 38.16 -13.55 -1.00
CA LEU A 418 37.44 -12.31 -0.74
C LEU A 418 37.71 -11.30 -1.85
N ARG A 419 36.66 -10.72 -2.45
CA ARG A 419 36.78 -9.58 -3.37
C ARG A 419 36.04 -8.38 -2.78
N VAL A 420 36.72 -7.26 -2.61
CA VAL A 420 36.12 -6.04 -2.06
C VAL A 420 35.74 -5.12 -3.22
N ARG A 421 34.45 -4.81 -3.37
CA ARG A 421 33.99 -3.81 -4.32
C ARG A 421 34.49 -2.43 -3.87
N ALA A 422 35.14 -1.73 -4.80
CA ALA A 422 35.57 -0.36 -4.60
C ALA A 422 34.38 0.53 -4.17
N PRO A 423 34.58 1.48 -3.24
CA PRO A 423 33.52 2.41 -2.85
C PRO A 423 32.97 3.17 -4.05
N GLN A 424 31.64 3.24 -4.14
CA GLN A 424 30.92 4.14 -5.04
C GLN A 424 30.43 5.35 -4.26
N VAL A 425 30.67 6.55 -4.78
CA VAL A 425 30.34 7.81 -4.12
C VAL A 425 29.44 8.62 -5.04
N ASP A 426 28.18 8.82 -4.63
CA ASP A 426 27.23 9.68 -5.30
C ASP A 426 27.39 11.14 -4.85
N CYS A 427 27.95 11.96 -5.73
CA CYS A 427 28.18 13.38 -5.51
C CYS A 427 27.07 14.22 -6.15
N VAL A 428 26.64 15.27 -5.45
CA VAL A 428 25.68 16.25 -5.98
C VAL A 428 26.41 17.31 -6.80
N PHE A 429 25.94 17.61 -8.01
CA PHE A 429 26.45 18.67 -8.87
C PHE A 429 26.54 20.02 -8.13
N GLY A 430 27.65 20.73 -8.30
CA GLY A 430 27.98 21.98 -7.59
C GLY A 430 28.32 21.82 -6.10
N GLY A 431 28.09 20.65 -5.51
CA GLY A 431 28.31 20.35 -4.10
C GLY A 431 29.77 20.02 -3.75
N SER A 432 29.98 19.48 -2.55
CA SER A 432 31.26 18.88 -2.13
C SER A 432 31.04 17.43 -1.73
N CYS A 433 31.97 16.55 -2.08
CA CYS A 433 31.94 15.14 -1.68
C CYS A 433 33.32 14.64 -1.23
N LEU A 434 33.32 13.54 -0.48
CA LEU A 434 34.49 12.93 0.11
C LEU A 434 34.77 11.58 -0.55
N LEU A 435 35.93 11.43 -1.19
CA LEU A 435 36.40 10.18 -1.74
C LEU A 435 37.22 9.46 -0.66
N PRO A 436 36.75 8.34 -0.12
CA PRO A 436 37.40 7.69 1.01
C PRO A 436 38.69 7.00 0.57
N CYS A 437 39.77 7.21 1.32
CA CYS A 437 40.98 6.40 1.21
C CYS A 437 41.66 6.29 2.57
N ARG A 438 41.96 5.05 2.97
CA ARG A 438 42.78 4.76 4.15
C ARG A 438 44.06 4.08 3.73
N PHE A 439 45.14 4.26 4.47
CA PHE A 439 46.42 3.60 4.22
C PHE A 439 47.13 3.28 5.54
N GLN A 440 48.08 2.37 5.51
CA GLN A 440 48.96 2.13 6.64
C GLN A 440 50.13 3.14 6.59
N PRO A 441 50.28 4.00 7.61
CA PRO A 441 51.36 4.98 7.66
C PRO A 441 52.75 4.32 7.67
N ASN A 442 53.71 4.96 7.01
CA ASN A 442 55.11 4.55 6.98
C ASN A 442 56.01 5.77 7.31
N SER A 443 57.33 5.59 7.31
CA SER A 443 58.27 6.66 7.67
C SER A 443 58.29 7.84 6.69
N HIS A 444 57.78 7.68 5.46
CA HIS A 444 57.69 8.74 4.45
C HIS A 444 56.39 8.66 3.67
N THR A 445 55.43 9.51 4.05
CA THR A 445 54.11 9.51 3.42
C THR A 445 54.16 10.17 2.04
N THR A 446 53.82 9.41 1.01
CA THR A 446 53.63 9.90 -0.36
C THR A 446 52.27 9.44 -0.85
N LEU A 447 51.41 10.39 -1.18
CA LEU A 447 50.03 10.15 -1.60
C LEU A 447 49.76 10.82 -2.95
N HIS A 448 49.11 10.10 -3.84
CA HIS A 448 48.63 10.64 -5.12
C HIS A 448 47.19 10.22 -5.35
N TRP A 449 46.34 11.19 -5.67
CA TRP A 449 45.03 10.96 -6.25
C TRP A 449 45.08 11.19 -7.74
N VAL A 450 44.63 10.19 -8.50
CA VAL A 450 44.67 10.19 -9.97
C VAL A 450 43.32 9.74 -10.50
N LYS A 451 42.75 10.46 -11.47
CA LYS A 451 41.56 10.01 -12.18
C LYS A 451 41.96 9.15 -13.39
N ARG A 452 41.34 7.98 -13.52
CA ARG A 452 41.59 6.98 -14.55
C ARG A 452 40.44 6.99 -15.58
N ASN A 453 40.54 7.85 -16.61
CA ASN A 453 39.59 7.93 -17.74
C ASN A 453 40.35 7.84 -19.08
N GLY A 454 41.02 6.71 -19.36
CA GLY A 454 41.79 6.48 -20.59
C GLY A 454 43.16 7.20 -20.65
N LYS A 455 43.30 8.35 -19.98
CA LYS A 455 44.57 8.99 -19.60
C LYS A 455 44.57 9.26 -18.10
N ASP A 456 45.75 9.18 -17.49
CA ASP A 456 45.94 9.46 -16.07
C ASP A 456 45.93 10.97 -15.85
N VAL A 457 44.94 11.46 -15.11
CA VAL A 457 44.81 12.88 -14.75
C VAL A 457 45.20 13.06 -13.29
N GLN A 458 46.21 13.88 -13.00
CA GLN A 458 46.67 14.12 -11.64
C GLN A 458 45.67 15.03 -10.89
N VAL A 459 45.00 14.47 -9.89
CA VAL A 459 43.91 15.15 -9.15
C VAL A 459 44.46 15.87 -7.92
N HIS A 460 45.35 15.24 -7.14
CA HIS A 460 45.96 15.81 -5.94
C HIS A 460 47.22 15.03 -5.56
N SER A 461 48.20 15.67 -4.92
CA SER A 461 49.42 15.02 -4.44
C SER A 461 49.84 15.57 -3.08
N TYR A 462 50.36 14.71 -2.22
CA TYR A 462 50.91 15.08 -0.90
C TYR A 462 52.17 14.28 -0.62
N TYR A 463 53.27 14.98 -0.35
CA TYR A 463 54.55 14.40 0.07
C TYR A 463 55.44 15.49 0.66
N GLU A 464 56.46 15.08 1.44
CA GLU A 464 57.28 16.00 2.24
C GLU A 464 56.44 16.85 3.21
N ASP A 465 55.40 16.23 3.78
CA ASP A 465 54.47 16.83 4.74
C ASP A 465 53.73 18.09 4.26
N GLN A 466 53.53 18.21 2.94
CA GLN A 466 52.82 19.32 2.31
C GLN A 466 52.08 18.90 1.02
N ASP A 467 51.07 19.69 0.64
CA ASP A 467 50.35 19.55 -0.63
C ASP A 467 51.24 19.98 -1.81
N GLN A 468 51.28 19.16 -2.85
CA GLN A 468 52.20 19.29 -3.99
C GLN A 468 51.41 19.53 -5.28
N LEU A 469 50.83 20.73 -5.39
CA LEU A 469 49.84 21.08 -6.42
C LEU A 469 50.43 21.52 -7.77
N GLY A 470 51.76 21.55 -7.91
CA GLY A 470 52.43 22.05 -9.12
C GLY A 470 52.07 21.29 -10.41
N HIS A 471 51.82 19.98 -10.30
CA HIS A 471 51.44 19.10 -11.40
C HIS A 471 49.93 18.78 -11.43
N GLN A 472 49.13 19.49 -10.65
CA GLN A 472 47.69 19.27 -10.61
C GLN A 472 47.03 19.71 -11.92
N ASP A 473 46.14 18.87 -12.44
CA ASP A 473 45.38 19.18 -13.64
C ASP A 473 44.49 20.44 -13.43
N PRO A 474 44.41 21.35 -14.42
CA PRO A 474 43.63 22.58 -14.30
C PRO A 474 42.18 22.38 -13.85
N LEU A 475 41.54 21.26 -14.22
CA LEU A 475 40.16 20.96 -13.85
C LEU A 475 39.97 20.81 -12.33
N TYR A 476 41.02 20.43 -11.59
CA TYR A 476 40.94 20.17 -10.14
C TYR A 476 41.52 21.29 -9.27
N LYS A 477 42.10 22.33 -9.87
CA LYS A 477 42.72 23.44 -9.14
C LYS A 477 41.73 24.16 -8.23
N GLY A 478 42.10 24.28 -6.95
CA GLY A 478 41.27 24.93 -5.92
C GLY A 478 39.96 24.21 -5.59
N ARG A 479 39.80 22.95 -6.03
CA ARG A 479 38.62 22.11 -5.78
C ARG A 479 38.95 20.92 -4.87
N THR A 480 40.21 20.56 -4.70
CA THR A 480 40.61 19.38 -3.92
C THR A 480 41.34 19.75 -2.63
N SER A 481 41.16 18.93 -1.60
CA SER A 481 41.88 19.05 -0.32
C SER A 481 41.97 17.71 0.39
N LEU A 482 43.10 17.46 1.06
CA LEU A 482 43.27 16.36 2.01
C LEU A 482 43.07 16.88 3.46
N PHE A 483 43.24 15.99 4.43
CA PHE A 483 43.13 16.29 5.87
C PHE A 483 44.49 16.07 6.54
N PRO A 484 45.43 17.04 6.50
CA PRO A 484 46.81 16.86 6.95
C PRO A 484 46.94 16.33 8.38
N ASP A 485 46.06 16.77 9.28
CA ASP A 485 45.98 16.34 10.68
C ASP A 485 45.64 14.85 10.86
N GLN A 486 45.03 14.21 9.85
CA GLN A 486 44.59 12.82 9.91
C GLN A 486 45.43 11.88 9.05
N ILE A 487 46.38 12.40 8.27
CA ILE A 487 47.27 11.61 7.42
C ILE A 487 48.18 10.70 8.27
N SER A 488 48.69 11.20 9.40
CA SER A 488 49.48 10.41 10.35
C SER A 488 48.71 9.22 10.94
N GLY A 489 47.38 9.34 11.03
CA GLY A 489 46.46 8.27 11.41
C GLY A 489 46.01 7.36 10.25
N GLY A 490 46.56 7.55 9.05
CA GLY A 490 46.27 6.74 7.87
C GLY A 490 45.04 7.20 7.07
N ASN A 491 44.56 8.42 7.23
CA ASN A 491 43.45 8.96 6.43
C ASN A 491 43.99 9.77 5.24
N ALA A 492 43.82 9.25 4.03
CA ALA A 492 44.17 9.91 2.77
C ALA A 492 42.92 10.30 1.96
N SER A 493 41.76 10.46 2.62
CA SER A 493 40.50 10.77 1.95
C SER A 493 40.55 12.15 1.30
N LEU A 494 40.05 12.25 0.07
CA LEU A 494 40.06 13.48 -0.73
C LEU A 494 38.70 14.15 -0.66
N ARG A 495 38.66 15.41 -0.23
CA ARG A 495 37.49 16.26 -0.40
C ARG A 495 37.57 16.93 -1.77
N LEU A 496 36.56 16.68 -2.62
CA LEU A 496 36.35 17.35 -3.90
C LEU A 496 35.16 18.32 -3.78
N ALA A 497 35.39 19.59 -4.07
CA ALA A 497 34.41 20.67 -3.98
C ALA A 497 34.03 21.20 -5.37
N ARG A 498 32.83 21.80 -5.46
CA ARG A 498 32.23 22.27 -6.72
C ARG A 498 32.22 21.16 -7.77
N VAL A 499 31.64 20.01 -7.42
CA VAL A 499 31.62 18.81 -8.29
C VAL A 499 30.92 19.13 -9.61
N ASP A 500 31.50 18.68 -10.72
CA ASP A 500 31.03 18.89 -12.08
C ASP A 500 30.66 17.54 -12.73
N LEU A 501 29.79 17.50 -13.76
CA LEU A 501 29.45 16.25 -14.44
C LEU A 501 30.68 15.56 -15.02
N GLN A 502 31.68 16.34 -15.47
CA GLN A 502 32.93 15.78 -15.98
C GLN A 502 33.71 15.02 -14.92
N ASP A 503 33.50 15.26 -13.63
CA ASP A 503 34.20 14.52 -12.56
C ASP A 503 33.78 13.06 -12.47
N HIS A 504 32.69 12.66 -13.13
CA HIS A 504 32.27 11.27 -13.20
C HIS A 504 33.41 10.36 -13.64
N GLY A 505 33.55 9.22 -12.96
CA GLY A 505 34.51 8.19 -13.34
C GLY A 505 35.29 7.60 -12.17
N ARG A 506 36.37 6.91 -12.51
CA ARG A 506 37.15 6.11 -11.56
C ARG A 506 38.37 6.89 -11.08
N TYR A 507 38.53 7.01 -9.78
CA TYR A 507 39.66 7.63 -9.10
C TYR A 507 40.51 6.56 -8.45
N MET A 508 41.82 6.81 -8.40
CA MET A 508 42.82 5.97 -7.77
C MET A 508 43.51 6.78 -6.67
N CYS A 509 43.56 6.20 -5.48
CA CYS A 509 44.37 6.65 -4.35
C CYS A 509 45.61 5.75 -4.29
N TYR A 510 46.76 6.33 -4.58
CA TYR A 510 48.07 5.71 -4.41
C TYR A 510 48.67 6.20 -3.10
N ALA A 511 49.17 5.26 -2.31
CA ALA A 511 49.97 5.54 -1.12
C ALA A 511 51.23 4.67 -1.17
N ARG A 512 52.42 5.26 -1.04
CA ARG A 512 53.68 4.53 -1.12
C ARG A 512 53.70 3.37 -0.11
N GLY A 513 54.08 2.18 -0.56
CA GLY A 513 54.12 0.97 0.28
C GLY A 513 52.75 0.35 0.61
N ASN A 514 51.66 0.87 0.03
CA ASN A 514 50.31 0.34 0.17
C ASN A 514 49.76 -0.08 -1.21
N PRO A 515 48.82 -1.03 -1.28
CA PRO A 515 48.15 -1.38 -2.53
C PRO A 515 47.28 -0.22 -3.03
N ASP A 516 47.19 -0.07 -4.35
CA ASP A 516 46.36 0.94 -5.01
C ASP A 516 44.88 0.77 -4.65
N LYS A 517 44.24 1.87 -4.24
CA LYS A 517 42.82 1.90 -3.89
C LYS A 517 42.05 2.64 -4.95
N TYR A 518 40.85 2.16 -5.29
CA TYR A 518 40.02 2.80 -6.31
C TYR A 518 38.68 3.24 -5.72
N VAL A 519 38.14 4.35 -6.22
CA VAL A 519 36.83 4.91 -5.87
C VAL A 519 36.12 5.25 -7.17
N THR A 520 34.86 4.86 -7.34
CA THR A 520 34.05 5.30 -8.48
C THR A 520 33.15 6.45 -8.03
N LEU A 521 33.28 7.59 -8.68
CA LEU A 521 32.47 8.78 -8.42
C LEU A 521 31.38 8.88 -9.48
N THR A 522 30.13 8.93 -9.02
CA THR A 522 28.93 9.19 -9.80
C THR A 522 28.43 10.60 -9.48
N VAL A 523 27.97 11.33 -10.49
CA VAL A 523 27.48 12.70 -10.31
C VAL A 523 25.99 12.71 -10.61
N ARG A 524 25.20 13.30 -9.72
CA ARG A 524 23.77 13.51 -9.90
C ARG A 524 23.39 14.96 -9.64
N ALA A 525 22.39 15.44 -10.35
CA ALA A 525 21.73 16.70 -10.03
C ALA A 525 20.27 16.37 -9.70
N PRO A 526 19.88 16.39 -8.40
CA PRO A 526 18.56 15.96 -7.98
C PRO A 526 17.47 16.86 -8.56
N VAL A 527 16.24 16.34 -8.66
CA VAL A 527 15.09 17.14 -9.10
C VAL A 527 14.92 18.34 -8.17
N GLY A 528 15.15 19.53 -8.72
CA GLY A 528 15.00 20.81 -8.05
C GLY A 528 13.54 21.20 -7.88
N THR A 529 13.27 22.48 -7.61
CA THR A 529 11.89 22.96 -7.43
C THR A 529 11.12 22.82 -8.74
N VAL A 530 9.97 22.15 -8.66
CA VAL A 530 9.05 22.01 -9.79
C VAL A 530 8.07 23.17 -9.75
N TYR A 531 8.11 24.01 -10.78
CA TYR A 531 7.22 25.16 -10.92
C TYR A 531 6.01 24.76 -11.74
N ILE A 532 4.81 25.09 -11.27
CA ILE A 532 3.56 24.93 -12.04
C ILE A 532 2.86 26.29 -12.13
N MET A 533 2.54 26.71 -13.34
CA MET A 533 1.98 28.05 -13.62
C MET A 533 0.78 27.92 -14.55
N LEU A 534 -0.21 28.79 -14.38
CA LEU A 534 -1.33 28.93 -15.30
C LEU A 534 -1.16 30.23 -16.11
N VAL A 535 -1.09 30.11 -17.43
CA VAL A 535 -1.03 31.24 -18.36
C VAL A 535 -2.01 30.97 -19.49
N ASN A 536 -2.96 31.89 -19.72
CA ASN A 536 -3.91 31.82 -20.85
C ASN A 536 -4.56 30.44 -21.04
N HIS A 537 -5.19 29.89 -20.00
CA HIS A 537 -5.83 28.56 -20.03
C HIS A 537 -4.86 27.40 -20.36
N THR A 538 -3.57 27.58 -20.09
CA THR A 538 -2.53 26.56 -20.26
C THR A 538 -1.77 26.43 -18.96
N VAL A 539 -1.75 25.23 -18.40
CA VAL A 539 -0.95 24.86 -17.24
C VAL A 539 0.42 24.44 -17.74
N THR A 540 1.46 25.15 -17.33
CA THR A 540 2.85 24.85 -17.67
C THR A 540 3.60 24.44 -16.41
N CYS A 541 4.23 23.28 -16.47
CA CYS A 541 5.12 22.73 -15.46
C CYS A 541 6.57 22.85 -15.94
N LYS A 542 7.50 23.29 -15.10
CA LYS A 542 8.93 23.46 -15.43
C LYS A 542 9.82 23.04 -14.26
N SER A 543 10.92 22.37 -14.56
CA SER A 543 12.01 22.12 -13.62
C SER A 543 13.32 22.06 -14.39
N GLY A 544 14.43 22.39 -13.75
CA GLY A 544 15.72 22.54 -14.44
C GLY A 544 16.93 22.19 -13.60
N GLY A 545 18.06 22.04 -14.28
CA GLY A 545 19.33 21.64 -13.68
C GLY A 545 19.34 20.18 -13.17
N ILE A 546 18.72 19.25 -13.91
CA ILE A 546 18.51 17.87 -13.46
C ILE A 546 19.44 16.91 -14.19
N TYR A 547 19.99 15.92 -13.48
CA TYR A 547 20.78 14.85 -14.07
C TYR A 547 20.64 13.56 -13.24
N PRO A 548 20.36 12.41 -13.87
CA PRO A 548 20.24 12.16 -15.31
C PRO A 548 18.87 12.59 -15.88
N ARG A 549 18.66 12.35 -17.19
CA ARG A 549 17.48 12.77 -17.96
C ARG A 549 16.15 12.48 -17.22
N PRO A 550 15.33 13.51 -16.94
CA PRO A 550 14.09 13.36 -16.20
C PRO A 550 12.89 13.04 -17.09
N GLU A 551 11.83 12.54 -16.46
CA GLU A 551 10.49 12.34 -17.02
C GLU A 551 9.47 13.24 -16.31
N LEU A 552 8.43 13.64 -17.05
CA LEU A 552 7.35 14.48 -16.53
C LEU A 552 6.00 13.81 -16.78
N THR A 553 5.21 13.68 -15.72
CA THR A 553 3.86 13.11 -15.75
C THR A 553 2.84 14.08 -15.18
N TRP A 554 1.60 13.99 -15.68
CA TRP A 554 0.48 14.81 -15.23
C TRP A 554 -0.58 13.93 -14.57
N SER A 555 -1.17 14.42 -13.49
CA SER A 555 -2.39 13.87 -12.91
C SER A 555 -3.40 14.98 -12.66
N ILE A 556 -4.68 14.66 -12.82
CA ILE A 556 -5.80 15.58 -12.62
C ILE A 556 -6.77 14.91 -11.67
N SER A 557 -7.33 15.63 -10.71
CA SER A 557 -8.36 15.10 -9.80
C SER A 557 -9.63 15.95 -9.88
N PRO A 558 -10.83 15.34 -9.99
CA PRO A 558 -11.13 13.90 -9.89
C PRO A 558 -11.07 13.11 -11.23
N HIS A 559 -10.62 13.74 -12.32
CA HIS A 559 -10.76 13.19 -13.66
C HIS A 559 -9.60 12.26 -14.06
N PRO A 560 -9.85 11.09 -14.66
CA PRO A 560 -8.78 10.21 -15.12
C PRO A 560 -7.94 10.89 -16.21
N ALA A 561 -6.62 10.71 -16.15
CA ALA A 561 -5.63 11.38 -17.01
C ALA A 561 -5.61 10.91 -18.48
N THR A 562 -6.57 10.09 -18.91
CA THR A 562 -6.42 9.14 -20.03
C THR A 562 -6.46 9.72 -21.46
N ALA A 563 -6.56 11.03 -21.67
CA ALA A 563 -6.44 11.59 -23.03
C ALA A 563 -6.20 13.11 -23.05
N LEU A 564 -5.25 13.63 -22.27
CA LEU A 564 -4.84 15.02 -22.48
C LEU A 564 -3.64 15.09 -23.43
N GLN A 565 -3.78 15.89 -24.49
CA GLN A 565 -2.64 16.33 -25.29
C GLN A 565 -1.76 17.22 -24.41
N ASN A 566 -0.71 16.62 -23.85
CA ASN A 566 0.37 17.34 -23.20
C ASN A 566 1.53 17.49 -24.19
N THR A 567 2.29 18.57 -24.04
CA THR A 567 3.55 18.74 -24.77
C THR A 567 4.66 18.79 -23.75
N THR A 568 5.52 17.78 -23.74
CA THR A 568 6.72 17.74 -22.90
C THR A 568 7.94 18.01 -23.74
N MET A 569 8.71 19.02 -23.36
CA MET A 569 10.00 19.37 -23.95
C MET A 569 11.08 19.13 -22.92
N VAL A 570 12.12 18.41 -23.32
CA VAL A 570 13.33 18.18 -22.54
C VAL A 570 14.48 18.78 -23.32
N HIS A 571 15.18 19.73 -22.71
CA HIS A 571 16.33 20.41 -23.27
C HIS A 571 17.57 20.07 -22.43
N GLU A 572 18.68 19.78 -23.09
CA GLU A 572 19.98 19.57 -22.45
C GLU A 572 20.80 20.85 -22.62
N ASP A 573 21.30 21.42 -21.52
CA ASP A 573 22.15 22.61 -21.56
C ASP A 573 23.60 22.27 -21.94
N ASP A 574 24.43 23.30 -22.14
CA ASP A 574 25.84 23.14 -22.50
C ASP A 574 26.68 22.42 -21.42
N GLN A 575 26.14 22.31 -20.19
CA GLN A 575 26.77 21.60 -19.08
C GLN A 575 26.31 20.14 -18.98
N GLY A 576 25.38 19.70 -19.82
CA GLY A 576 24.81 18.35 -19.82
C GLY A 576 23.68 18.15 -18.81
N LEU A 577 23.16 19.22 -18.20
CA LEU A 577 22.00 19.18 -17.30
C LEU A 577 20.70 19.32 -18.11
N TYR A 578 19.64 18.70 -17.60
CA TYR A 578 18.35 18.68 -18.26
C TYR A 578 17.36 19.67 -17.64
N ASP A 579 16.77 20.47 -18.52
CA ASP A 579 15.60 21.30 -18.26
C ASP A 579 14.37 20.63 -18.89
N ILE A 580 13.35 20.41 -18.08
CA ILE A 580 12.10 19.78 -18.50
C ILE A 580 10.93 20.74 -18.34
N SER A 581 10.11 20.83 -19.38
CA SER A 581 8.88 21.61 -19.36
C SER A 581 7.73 20.83 -19.96
N GLY A 582 6.59 20.82 -19.28
CA GLY A 582 5.34 20.22 -19.73
C GLY A 582 4.27 21.28 -19.86
N SER A 583 3.48 21.27 -20.91
CA SER A 583 2.32 22.17 -21.04
C SER A 583 1.04 21.39 -21.30
N LEU A 584 -0.05 21.81 -20.66
CA LEU A 584 -1.33 21.16 -20.64
C LEU A 584 -2.45 22.21 -20.75
N ARG A 585 -3.27 22.16 -21.79
CA ARG A 585 -4.41 23.08 -21.92
C ARG A 585 -5.47 22.76 -20.86
N THR A 586 -5.94 23.75 -20.10
CA THR A 586 -6.95 23.55 -19.06
C THR A 586 -8.26 23.11 -19.69
N VAL A 587 -8.69 21.88 -19.39
CA VAL A 587 -9.98 21.33 -19.81
C VAL A 587 -11.08 21.56 -18.76
N TYR A 588 -10.73 21.69 -17.47
CA TYR A 588 -11.68 21.69 -16.36
C TYR A 588 -11.37 22.79 -15.33
N THR A 589 -12.30 23.71 -15.10
CA THR A 589 -12.13 24.94 -14.29
C THR A 589 -12.16 24.74 -12.76
N LYS A 590 -12.42 23.51 -12.28
CA LYS A 590 -12.48 23.17 -10.84
C LYS A 590 -11.63 21.94 -10.48
N SER A 591 -10.71 21.54 -11.36
CA SER A 591 -9.85 20.38 -11.15
C SER A 591 -8.53 20.77 -10.49
N VAL A 592 -7.96 19.83 -9.73
CA VAL A 592 -6.60 19.94 -9.20
C VAL A 592 -5.63 19.37 -10.23
N TYR A 593 -4.63 20.15 -10.63
CA TYR A 593 -3.62 19.75 -11.60
C TYR A 593 -2.31 19.46 -10.86
N SER A 594 -1.78 18.26 -11.03
CA SER A 594 -0.51 17.86 -10.43
C SER A 594 0.46 17.43 -11.52
N CYS A 595 1.70 17.90 -11.42
CA CYS A 595 2.79 17.56 -12.31
C CYS A 595 3.91 16.93 -11.49
N SER A 596 4.32 15.72 -11.84
CA SER A 596 5.44 15.02 -11.20
C SER A 596 6.63 14.97 -12.15
N VAL A 597 7.78 15.45 -11.70
CA VAL A 597 9.06 15.34 -12.39
C VAL A 597 9.91 14.33 -11.65
N GLN A 598 10.41 13.31 -12.35
CA GLN A 598 11.16 12.22 -11.74
C GLN A 598 12.38 11.80 -12.57
N ASN A 599 13.38 11.27 -11.89
CA ASN A 599 14.46 10.49 -12.48
C ASN A 599 14.82 9.31 -11.55
N GLU A 600 15.83 8.51 -11.91
CA GLU A 600 16.26 7.36 -11.10
C GLU A 600 16.77 7.71 -9.69
N HIS A 601 17.00 8.99 -9.39
CA HIS A 601 17.51 9.47 -8.11
C HIS A 601 16.49 10.27 -7.29
N GLY A 602 15.26 10.42 -7.77
CA GLY A 602 14.19 11.06 -7.01
C GLY A 602 13.05 11.62 -7.85
N ALA A 603 11.96 11.98 -7.17
CA ALA A 603 10.79 12.60 -7.77
C ALA A 603 10.32 13.79 -6.93
N ARG A 604 9.79 14.81 -7.59
CA ARG A 604 9.10 15.93 -6.93
C ARG A 604 7.80 16.24 -7.65
N THR A 605 6.75 16.48 -6.88
CA THR A 605 5.42 16.78 -7.41
C THR A 605 5.02 18.21 -7.08
N ALA A 606 4.55 18.94 -8.09
CA ALA A 606 3.91 20.24 -7.93
C ALA A 606 2.41 20.13 -8.15
N THR A 607 1.61 20.62 -7.20
CA THR A 607 0.14 20.57 -7.25
C THR A 607 -0.44 21.98 -7.29
N MET A 608 -1.27 22.26 -8.30
CA MET A 608 -1.93 23.54 -8.48
C MET A 608 -3.43 23.44 -8.20
N ARG A 609 -3.92 24.33 -7.34
CA ARG A 609 -5.35 24.52 -7.03
C ARG A 609 -5.80 25.89 -7.52
N GLN A 610 -6.90 25.93 -8.26
CA GLN A 610 -7.55 27.18 -8.66
C GLN A 610 -8.66 27.51 -7.67
N ASN A 611 -8.54 28.64 -6.98
CA ASN A 611 -9.62 29.15 -6.15
C ASN A 611 -10.61 29.96 -7.00
N PRO A 612 -11.89 30.02 -6.60
CA PRO A 612 -12.85 30.91 -7.24
C PRO A 612 -12.36 32.36 -7.23
N PRO A 613 -12.68 33.17 -8.26
CA PRO A 613 -12.32 34.58 -8.28
C PRO A 613 -12.88 35.29 -7.04
N MET A 614 -12.00 35.95 -6.30
CA MET A 614 -12.37 36.80 -5.18
C MET A 614 -12.74 38.18 -5.69
N GLN A 615 -13.77 38.76 -5.10
CA GLN A 615 -14.21 40.13 -5.41
C GLN A 615 -14.03 40.98 -4.17
N SER A 616 -13.49 42.19 -4.34
CA SER A 616 -13.35 43.15 -3.26
C SER A 616 -13.82 44.54 -3.70
N ALA A 617 -14.35 45.30 -2.74
CA ALA A 617 -14.64 46.71 -2.93
C ALA A 617 -13.32 47.51 -2.91
N PRO A 618 -13.25 48.68 -3.54
CA PRO A 618 -12.09 49.57 -3.41
C PRO A 618 -11.89 49.99 -1.95
N LYS A 619 -10.63 50.28 -1.58
CA LYS A 619 -10.16 50.71 -0.25
C LYS A 619 -10.46 49.73 0.90
N SER A 620 -10.61 48.45 0.59
CA SER A 620 -10.88 47.41 1.57
C SER A 620 -9.63 46.58 1.86
N GLU A 621 -9.56 45.93 3.01
CA GLU A 621 -8.52 44.93 3.28
C GLU A 621 -8.94 43.57 2.71
N VAL A 622 -8.00 42.84 2.10
CA VAL A 622 -8.27 41.52 1.50
C VAL A 622 -7.30 40.49 2.05
N LEU A 623 -7.85 39.39 2.57
CA LEU A 623 -7.08 38.23 2.99
C LEU A 623 -7.07 37.18 1.88
N LEU A 624 -5.91 36.97 1.26
CA LEU A 624 -5.69 35.96 0.24
C LEU A 624 -5.32 34.62 0.91
N PRO A 625 -6.15 33.57 0.78
CA PRO A 625 -5.95 32.32 1.48
C PRO A 625 -4.75 31.53 0.93
N CYS A 626 -3.97 30.94 1.83
CA CYS A 626 -2.98 29.93 1.50
C CYS A 626 -2.94 28.88 2.61
N ASN A 627 -2.50 27.66 2.27
CA ASN A 627 -2.50 26.51 3.17
C ASN A 627 -1.08 25.97 3.34
N ALA A 628 -0.26 26.69 4.10
CA ALA A 628 1.10 26.30 4.46
C ALA A 628 1.15 25.73 5.87
N SER A 629 1.99 24.72 6.09
CA SER A 629 2.37 24.29 7.44
C SER A 629 3.64 25.03 7.90
N GLY A 630 3.83 25.18 9.22
CA GLY A 630 4.83 26.09 9.80
C GLY A 630 6.31 25.86 9.44
N LEU A 631 6.66 24.70 8.84
CA LEU A 631 8.03 24.39 8.39
C LEU A 631 8.25 24.62 6.88
N ALA A 632 7.24 25.07 6.14
CA ALA A 632 7.32 25.25 4.70
C ALA A 632 7.98 26.59 4.31
N GLY A 633 8.66 26.59 3.16
CA GLY A 633 9.03 27.83 2.48
C GLY A 633 7.82 28.41 1.76
N ILE A 634 7.55 29.71 1.91
CA ILE A 634 6.38 30.39 1.33
C ILE A 634 6.85 31.50 0.40
N THR A 635 6.32 31.54 -0.81
CA THR A 635 6.54 32.63 -1.77
C THR A 635 5.20 33.09 -2.31
N TRP A 636 4.97 34.40 -2.34
CA TRP A 636 3.83 35.00 -3.04
C TRP A 636 4.30 35.75 -4.28
N THR A 637 3.60 35.57 -5.39
CA THR A 637 3.80 36.36 -6.62
C THR A 637 2.49 36.99 -7.10
N PHE A 638 2.60 38.12 -7.79
CA PHE A 638 1.53 38.82 -8.49
C PHE A 638 1.71 38.67 -10.00
N ASN A 639 0.60 38.49 -10.73
CA ASN A 639 0.54 38.37 -12.19
C ASN A 639 1.68 37.50 -12.76
N HIS A 640 1.68 36.24 -12.33
CA HIS A 640 2.63 35.18 -12.68
C HIS A 640 3.97 35.27 -11.93
N ASN A 641 4.78 36.31 -12.17
CA ASN A 641 6.19 36.30 -11.76
C ASN A 641 6.67 37.50 -10.94
N GLN A 642 5.84 38.51 -10.66
CA GLN A 642 6.28 39.63 -9.82
C GLN A 642 6.33 39.18 -8.36
N PRO A 643 7.50 39.13 -7.71
CA PRO A 643 7.59 38.69 -6.33
C PRO A 643 6.91 39.72 -5.39
N ILE A 644 6.09 39.22 -4.46
CA ILE A 644 5.48 40.04 -3.40
C ILE A 644 6.29 39.84 -2.12
N LEU A 645 6.46 38.58 -1.70
CA LEU A 645 7.20 38.22 -0.50
C LEU A 645 7.75 36.80 -0.57
N ARG A 646 8.83 36.56 0.18
CA ARG A 646 9.48 35.25 0.34
C ARG A 646 9.81 34.99 1.80
N LYS A 647 9.52 33.79 2.30
CA LYS A 647 9.87 33.32 3.64
C LYS A 647 10.47 31.91 3.52
N ARG A 648 11.75 31.75 3.83
CA ARG A 648 12.39 30.41 3.91
C ARG A 648 12.13 29.77 5.27
N ALA A 649 12.20 28.45 5.35
CA ALA A 649 12.03 27.72 6.60
C ALA A 649 13.04 28.21 7.65
N GLY A 650 12.53 28.65 8.81
CA GLY A 650 13.37 29.18 9.91
C GLY A 650 13.94 30.59 9.70
N GLN A 651 13.58 31.30 8.63
CA GLN A 651 13.98 32.69 8.38
C GLN A 651 12.78 33.66 8.47
N GLU A 652 13.07 34.94 8.72
CA GLU A 652 12.06 36.00 8.68
C GLU A 652 11.51 36.22 7.26
N LYS A 653 10.30 36.78 7.17
CA LYS A 653 9.68 37.13 5.88
C LYS A 653 10.42 38.31 5.25
N GLN A 654 10.72 38.22 3.96
CA GLN A 654 11.25 39.29 3.14
C GLN A 654 10.14 39.75 2.19
N VAL A 655 9.75 41.02 2.27
CA VAL A 655 8.75 41.64 1.39
C VAL A 655 9.48 42.52 0.38
N GLU A 656 9.11 42.41 -0.89
CA GLU A 656 9.70 43.21 -1.95
C GLU A 656 9.37 44.69 -1.77
N THR A 657 10.33 45.55 -2.12
CA THR A 657 10.28 46.99 -1.83
C THR A 657 9.01 47.68 -2.34
N GLU A 658 8.56 47.31 -3.54
CA GLU A 658 7.34 47.84 -4.18
C GLU A 658 6.04 47.40 -3.48
N TRP A 659 6.05 46.30 -2.72
CA TRP A 659 4.88 45.73 -2.04
C TRP A 659 4.76 46.10 -0.56
N GLN A 660 5.74 46.82 0.02
CA GLN A 660 5.77 47.11 1.45
C GLN A 660 4.56 47.88 1.97
N HIS A 661 4.00 48.80 1.16
CA HIS A 661 2.81 49.60 1.53
C HIS A 661 1.49 48.86 1.32
N TYR A 662 1.48 47.79 0.53
CA TYR A 662 0.29 47.00 0.20
C TYR A 662 0.15 45.77 1.10
N VAL A 663 1.23 45.23 1.65
CA VAL A 663 1.21 44.00 2.46
C VAL A 663 0.94 44.33 3.94
N GLY A 664 -0.21 43.88 4.44
CA GLY A 664 -0.56 44.03 5.86
C GLY A 664 -0.09 42.93 6.79
N GLY A 665 0.27 41.77 6.25
CA GLY A 665 0.75 40.67 7.07
C GLY A 665 0.84 39.35 6.34
N LEU A 666 1.59 38.42 6.95
CA LEU A 666 1.62 37.01 6.54
C LEU A 666 1.27 36.19 7.78
N PHE A 667 0.20 35.41 7.69
CA PHE A 667 -0.25 34.53 8.78
C PHE A 667 0.59 33.24 8.83
N GLU A 668 0.54 32.51 9.96
CA GLU A 668 1.22 31.22 10.08
C GLU A 668 0.70 30.15 9.11
N SER A 669 -0.56 30.28 8.66
CA SER A 669 -1.13 29.48 7.57
C SER A 669 -0.54 29.81 6.20
N GLY A 670 0.32 30.83 6.08
CA GLY A 670 0.85 31.35 4.83
C GLY A 670 -0.09 32.28 4.06
N SER A 671 -1.28 32.55 4.60
CA SER A 671 -2.25 33.49 4.00
C SER A 671 -1.72 34.93 4.04
N LEU A 672 -1.93 35.68 2.95
CA LEU A 672 -1.42 37.04 2.76
C LEU A 672 -2.53 38.08 2.97
N LEU A 673 -2.29 39.04 3.85
CA LEU A 673 -3.17 40.20 4.03
C LEU A 673 -2.68 41.35 3.15
N LEU A 674 -3.56 41.89 2.32
CA LEU A 674 -3.36 43.12 1.57
C LEU A 674 -4.14 44.26 2.24
N HIS A 675 -3.46 45.37 2.51
CA HIS A 675 -4.09 46.62 2.94
C HIS A 675 -4.60 47.39 1.72
N THR A 676 -5.77 48.01 1.88
CA THR A 676 -6.29 49.07 1.00
C THR A 676 -6.25 48.73 -0.50
N THR A 677 -7.22 47.95 -0.98
CA THR A 677 -7.34 47.58 -2.40
C THR A 677 -7.58 48.78 -3.32
N SER A 678 -6.88 48.82 -4.45
CA SER A 678 -7.13 49.77 -5.55
C SER A 678 -7.35 49.01 -6.87
N ALA A 679 -7.74 49.70 -7.94
CA ALA A 679 -7.83 49.08 -9.27
C ALA A 679 -6.53 48.40 -9.71
N GLU A 680 -5.37 48.88 -9.23
CA GLU A 680 -4.05 48.31 -9.50
C GLU A 680 -3.78 47.00 -8.74
N SER A 681 -4.54 46.73 -7.67
CA SER A 681 -4.49 45.46 -6.93
C SER A 681 -5.30 44.35 -7.62
N ALA A 682 -6.03 44.64 -8.71
CA ALA A 682 -6.74 43.63 -9.47
C ALA A 682 -5.75 42.78 -10.27
N GLY A 683 -5.81 41.46 -10.13
CA GLY A 683 -4.89 40.55 -10.79
C GLY A 683 -4.86 39.15 -10.19
N THR A 684 -3.90 38.35 -10.63
CA THR A 684 -3.73 36.97 -10.13
C THR A 684 -2.63 36.93 -9.08
N TYR A 685 -2.97 36.44 -7.90
CA TYR A 685 -2.05 36.18 -6.80
C TYR A 685 -1.79 34.69 -6.68
N THR A 686 -0.51 34.32 -6.61
CA THR A 686 -0.07 32.93 -6.52
C THR A 686 0.69 32.70 -5.23
N CYS A 687 0.20 31.80 -4.38
CA CYS A 687 0.93 31.30 -3.24
C CYS A 687 1.65 30.01 -3.61
N THR A 688 2.98 29.96 -3.44
CA THR A 688 3.80 28.76 -3.61
C THR A 688 4.35 28.33 -2.24
N VAL A 689 3.97 27.13 -1.82
CA VAL A 689 4.40 26.48 -0.58
C VAL A 689 5.32 25.33 -0.94
N SER A 690 6.61 25.45 -0.62
CA SER A 690 7.61 24.42 -0.91
C SER A 690 7.93 23.61 0.34
N TYR A 691 7.76 22.29 0.21
CA TYR A 691 8.25 21.26 1.12
C TYR A 691 9.52 20.62 0.57
N THR A 692 10.08 19.63 1.29
CA THR A 692 11.25 18.87 0.85
C THR A 692 10.98 18.08 -0.43
N GLU A 693 9.81 17.47 -0.56
CA GLU A 693 9.45 16.56 -1.66
C GLU A 693 8.32 17.10 -2.55
N GLU A 694 7.54 18.05 -2.04
CA GLU A 694 6.32 18.54 -2.68
C GLU A 694 6.31 20.06 -2.81
N THR A 695 5.54 20.57 -3.76
CA THR A 695 5.27 22.00 -3.91
C THR A 695 3.77 22.21 -4.15
N ASP A 696 3.12 22.91 -3.22
CA ASP A 696 1.71 23.26 -3.32
C ASP A 696 1.56 24.69 -3.83
N ILE A 697 0.74 24.88 -4.86
CA ILE A 697 0.48 26.17 -5.49
C ILE A 697 -1.00 26.49 -5.45
N THR A 698 -1.34 27.67 -4.95
CA THR A 698 -2.71 28.19 -4.89
C THR A 698 -2.80 29.45 -5.72
N ASN A 699 -3.66 29.46 -6.74
CA ASN A 699 -3.93 30.63 -7.58
C ASN A 699 -5.25 31.28 -7.19
N ILE A 700 -5.23 32.60 -7.01
CA ILE A 700 -6.39 33.42 -6.65
C ILE A 700 -6.48 34.60 -7.60
N GLU A 701 -7.59 34.72 -8.32
CA GLU A 701 -7.91 35.90 -9.11
C GLU A 701 -8.64 36.92 -8.22
N LEU A 702 -8.11 38.13 -8.07
CA LEU A 702 -8.75 39.22 -7.34
C LEU A 702 -9.32 40.25 -8.33
N LYS A 703 -10.64 40.48 -8.25
CA LYS A 703 -11.35 41.51 -9.01
C LYS A 703 -11.80 42.62 -8.09
N ILE A 704 -11.54 43.88 -8.48
CA ILE A 704 -12.05 45.05 -7.78
C ILE A 704 -13.29 45.53 -8.50
N LEU A 705 -14.41 45.63 -7.77
CA LEU A 705 -15.68 46.06 -8.34
C LEU A 705 -15.69 47.59 -8.47
N GLU A 706 -16.02 48.11 -9.65
CA GLU A 706 -16.11 49.56 -9.88
C GLU A 706 -17.26 50.18 -9.07
N ASP A 707 -16.98 51.36 -8.53
CA ASP A 707 -17.77 52.08 -7.53
C ASP A 707 -19.02 52.70 -8.15
N HIS A 708 -20.01 51.88 -8.48
CA HIS A 708 -21.38 52.31 -8.73
C HIS A 708 -22.33 51.39 -7.98
N ASN A 709 -23.42 51.97 -7.44
CA ASN A 709 -24.44 51.33 -6.62
C ASN A 709 -25.07 50.05 -7.24
N GLU A 710 -24.75 49.72 -8.49
CA GLU A 710 -25.08 48.47 -9.19
C GLU A 710 -24.15 47.29 -8.86
N GLY A 711 -22.88 47.51 -8.49
CA GLY A 711 -21.96 46.44 -8.07
C GLY A 711 -22.40 45.75 -6.77
N ARG A 712 -23.02 46.52 -5.86
CA ARG A 712 -23.64 46.01 -4.62
C ARG A 712 -24.91 45.18 -4.90
N LEU A 713 -25.56 45.42 -6.04
CA LEU A 713 -26.78 44.73 -6.48
C LEU A 713 -26.46 43.47 -7.30
N LEU A 714 -25.43 43.50 -8.16
CA LEU A 714 -24.97 42.35 -8.95
C LEU A 714 -24.35 41.24 -8.08
N VAL A 715 -23.61 41.61 -7.01
CA VAL A 715 -23.15 40.67 -5.98
C VAL A 715 -24.33 40.05 -5.21
N LYS A 716 -25.47 40.75 -5.09
CA LYS A 716 -26.71 40.19 -4.49
C LYS A 716 -27.44 39.23 -5.43
N ILE A 717 -27.48 39.49 -6.74
CA ILE A 717 -28.26 38.69 -7.71
C ILE A 717 -27.55 37.37 -8.08
N GLN A 718 -26.22 37.34 -8.22
CA GLN A 718 -25.49 36.08 -8.51
C GLN A 718 -25.46 35.09 -7.32
N LYS A 719 -25.65 35.57 -6.08
CA LYS A 719 -25.70 34.74 -4.87
C LYS A 719 -26.95 33.85 -4.77
N GLN A 720 -27.98 34.11 -5.58
CA GLN A 720 -29.23 33.35 -5.58
C GLN A 720 -29.13 32.04 -6.41
N PHE A 721 -28.11 31.90 -7.27
CA PHE A 721 -27.91 30.73 -8.14
C PHE A 721 -26.93 29.67 -7.59
N VAL A 722 -26.17 29.95 -6.51
CA VAL A 722 -25.35 28.94 -5.80
C VAL A 722 -26.20 28.24 -4.73
N LYS A 723 -27.43 27.87 -5.10
CA LYS A 723 -28.42 27.26 -4.19
C LYS A 723 -28.26 25.75 -4.03
N THR A 724 -27.20 25.18 -4.60
CA THR A 724 -26.96 23.73 -4.57
C THR A 724 -25.46 23.48 -4.52
N VAL A 725 -25.03 22.66 -3.55
CA VAL A 725 -23.67 22.12 -3.36
C VAL A 725 -22.75 22.95 -2.46
N LEU A 726 -22.71 22.60 -1.16
CA LEU A 726 -21.51 22.33 -0.32
C LEU A 726 -21.90 22.32 1.18
N LYS A 727 -22.38 21.18 1.69
CA LYS A 727 -22.27 20.86 3.14
C LYS A 727 -20.88 20.25 3.35
N THR A 728 -19.88 21.05 3.71
CA THR A 728 -18.52 20.55 3.97
C THR A 728 -18.10 20.75 5.42
N THR A 729 -17.77 19.65 6.09
CA THR A 729 -17.04 19.65 7.36
C THR A 729 -15.60 20.09 7.11
N SER A 730 -15.18 21.19 7.75
CA SER A 730 -13.81 21.72 7.63
C SER A 730 -12.96 21.29 8.82
N GLN A 731 -11.73 20.79 8.58
CA GLN A 731 -10.79 20.41 9.65
C GLN A 731 -9.71 21.49 9.83
N VAL A 732 -9.57 22.02 11.04
CA VAL A 732 -8.62 23.09 11.40
C VAL A 732 -7.62 22.54 12.42
N VAL A 733 -6.32 22.79 12.22
CA VAL A 733 -5.25 22.40 13.15
C VAL A 733 -4.66 23.63 13.81
N CYS A 734 -4.56 23.60 15.14
CA CYS A 734 -4.17 24.71 15.98
C CYS A 734 -2.99 24.37 16.87
N VAL A 735 -2.10 25.34 17.12
CA VAL A 735 -0.97 25.16 18.03
C VAL A 735 -1.36 25.57 19.45
N LEU A 736 -0.90 24.80 20.44
CA LEU A 736 -1.09 25.12 21.86
C LEU A 736 -0.52 26.52 22.20
N GLY A 737 -1.33 27.38 22.81
CA GLY A 737 -1.01 28.76 23.17
C GLY A 737 -1.22 29.80 22.08
N GLY A 738 -1.41 29.38 20.82
CA GLY A 738 -1.59 30.25 19.66
C GLY A 738 -3.00 30.85 19.51
N SER A 739 -3.24 31.50 18.37
CA SER A 739 -4.58 31.95 17.94
C SER A 739 -5.00 31.22 16.67
N CYS A 740 -6.28 30.87 16.59
CA CYS A 740 -6.87 30.13 15.47
C CYS A 740 -8.11 30.80 14.92
N LEU A 741 -8.38 30.57 13.65
CA LEU A 741 -9.61 30.98 12.99
C LEU A 741 -10.44 29.75 12.64
N LEU A 742 -11.65 29.68 13.18
CA LEU A 742 -12.67 28.69 12.84
C LEU A 742 -13.50 29.27 11.68
N PRO A 743 -13.37 28.76 10.46
CA PRO A 743 -14.04 29.33 9.30
C PRO A 743 -15.54 29.04 9.33
N CYS A 744 -16.36 30.06 9.14
CA CYS A 744 -17.78 29.90 8.89
C CYS A 744 -18.25 30.99 7.94
N CYS A 745 -18.71 30.58 6.76
CA CYS A 745 -19.34 31.45 5.79
C CYS A 745 -20.82 31.06 5.70
N LEU A 746 -21.69 32.01 5.96
CA LEU A 746 -23.14 31.88 6.06
C LEU A 746 -23.82 32.90 5.12
N GLN A 747 -25.14 32.81 5.00
CA GLN A 747 -25.92 33.81 4.27
C GLN A 747 -25.83 35.20 4.95
N SER A 748 -26.02 36.27 4.19
CA SER A 748 -26.20 37.63 4.70
C SER A 748 -27.55 37.80 5.42
N ASP A 749 -27.66 38.84 6.26
CA ASP A 749 -28.85 39.18 7.09
C ASP A 749 -29.07 38.26 8.32
N ILE A 750 -27.97 37.86 8.96
CA ILE A 750 -27.96 37.08 10.20
C ILE A 750 -28.57 37.91 11.35
N GLU A 751 -29.68 37.44 11.91
CA GLU A 751 -30.32 38.04 13.09
C GLU A 751 -29.73 37.48 14.39
N VAL A 752 -29.41 36.18 14.39
CA VAL A 752 -28.76 35.50 15.52
C VAL A 752 -27.66 34.59 15.02
N LEU A 753 -26.45 34.76 15.52
CA LEU A 753 -25.29 33.89 15.31
C LEU A 753 -24.84 33.26 16.64
N ARG A 754 -24.59 31.95 16.63
CA ARG A 754 -24.04 31.22 17.77
C ARG A 754 -22.97 30.25 17.34
N TRP A 755 -21.84 30.27 18.04
CA TRP A 755 -20.82 29.23 18.02
C TRP A 755 -20.99 28.32 19.23
N ILE A 756 -21.11 27.02 18.99
CA ILE A 756 -21.40 26.02 20.00
C ILE A 756 -20.40 24.87 19.85
N LYS A 757 -19.75 24.44 20.93
CA LYS A 757 -18.94 23.22 20.92
C LYS A 757 -19.82 22.01 21.24
N THR A 758 -19.75 20.93 20.44
CA THR A 758 -20.71 19.83 20.45
C THR A 758 -20.21 18.51 21.06
N ASN A 759 -18.98 18.45 21.59
CA ASN A 759 -18.42 17.23 22.21
C ASN A 759 -19.10 16.89 23.55
N GLY A 760 -20.14 16.06 23.53
CA GLY A 760 -20.78 15.47 24.72
C GLY A 760 -21.78 16.38 25.46
N LYS A 761 -21.55 17.70 25.49
CA LYS A 761 -22.51 18.72 25.96
C LYS A 761 -22.36 19.99 25.12
N ASN A 762 -23.48 20.62 24.75
CA ASN A 762 -23.46 21.87 23.98
C ASN A 762 -22.94 23.01 24.88
N VAL A 763 -21.75 23.53 24.56
CA VAL A 763 -21.12 24.66 25.27
C VAL A 763 -21.20 25.91 24.41
N ASN A 764 -21.71 27.02 24.95
CA ASN A 764 -21.78 28.30 24.24
C ASN A 764 -20.40 28.95 24.16
N VAL A 765 -19.84 28.99 22.95
CA VAL A 765 -18.49 29.50 22.67
C VAL A 765 -18.54 30.99 22.40
N HIS A 766 -19.47 31.47 21.57
CA HIS A 766 -19.64 32.89 21.26
C HIS A 766 -21.05 33.13 20.68
N SER A 767 -21.70 34.26 20.99
CA SER A 767 -23.04 34.60 20.49
C SER A 767 -23.08 36.07 20.06
N TYR A 768 -23.77 36.35 18.96
CA TYR A 768 -23.95 37.69 18.40
C TYR A 768 -25.39 37.85 17.90
N TYR A 769 -26.10 38.85 18.43
CA TYR A 769 -27.46 39.25 18.02
C TYR A 769 -27.74 40.67 18.52
N GLU A 770 -28.75 41.33 17.93
CA GLU A 770 -29.03 42.77 18.17
C GLU A 770 -27.83 43.67 17.86
N ASP A 771 -27.07 43.32 16.82
CA ASP A 771 -25.87 44.02 16.35
C ASP A 771 -24.75 44.17 17.42
N GLN A 772 -24.73 43.29 18.43
CA GLN A 772 -23.73 43.30 19.49
C GLN A 772 -23.30 41.89 19.94
N ASP A 773 -22.08 41.78 20.50
CA ASP A 773 -21.56 40.55 21.11
C ASP A 773 -22.27 40.28 22.45
N GLN A 774 -22.78 39.06 22.62
CA GLN A 774 -23.62 38.66 23.74
C GLN A 774 -22.80 37.81 24.72
N LEU A 775 -21.85 38.46 25.39
CA LEU A 775 -20.80 37.80 26.18
C LEU A 775 -21.25 37.34 27.58
N GLU A 776 -22.40 37.79 28.08
CA GLU A 776 -22.89 37.47 29.43
C GLU A 776 -23.11 35.96 29.63
N HIS A 777 -23.66 35.31 28.60
CA HIS A 777 -23.95 33.87 28.58
C HIS A 777 -22.82 33.02 27.97
N GLN A 778 -21.65 33.60 27.71
CA GLN A 778 -20.48 32.87 27.22
C GLN A 778 -19.88 31.99 28.32
N ASP A 779 -19.56 30.74 27.97
CA ASP A 779 -18.93 29.81 28.91
C ASP A 779 -17.58 30.35 29.41
N ARG A 780 -17.32 30.14 30.71
CA ARG A 780 -16.12 30.62 31.40
C ARG A 780 -14.80 30.25 30.70
N LEU A 781 -14.77 29.12 29.97
CA LEU A 781 -13.57 28.66 29.26
C LEU A 781 -13.22 29.54 28.06
N TYR A 782 -14.17 30.27 27.47
CA TYR A 782 -13.97 31.05 26.24
C TYR A 782 -13.98 32.58 26.44
N ARG A 783 -14.23 33.03 27.67
CA ARG A 783 -14.24 34.46 28.04
C ARG A 783 -12.90 35.13 27.77
N GLY A 784 -12.93 36.25 27.04
CA GLY A 784 -11.74 37.02 26.67
C GLY A 784 -10.79 36.31 25.70
N ARG A 785 -11.25 35.21 25.08
CA ARG A 785 -10.45 34.40 24.14
C ARG A 785 -11.09 34.32 22.76
N THR A 786 -12.28 34.85 22.55
CA THR A 786 -12.99 34.74 21.28
C THR A 786 -13.35 36.12 20.72
N SER A 787 -13.36 36.26 19.40
CA SER A 787 -13.79 37.48 18.71
C SER A 787 -14.35 37.17 17.33
N LEU A 788 -15.42 37.86 16.96
CA LEU A 788 -15.99 37.87 15.60
C LEU A 788 -15.49 39.08 14.81
N PHE A 789 -15.99 39.24 13.57
CA PHE A 789 -15.68 40.37 12.68
C PHE A 789 -16.99 41.11 12.34
N PRO A 790 -17.50 42.00 13.22
CA PRO A 790 -18.85 42.57 13.11
C PRO A 790 -19.14 43.22 11.75
N ASP A 791 -18.18 43.98 11.20
CA ASP A 791 -18.30 44.64 9.90
C ASP A 791 -18.45 43.65 8.73
N HIS A 792 -18.08 42.39 8.93
CA HIS A 792 -18.10 41.33 7.92
C HIS A 792 -19.26 40.33 8.11
N ILE A 793 -19.99 40.38 9.24
CA ILE A 793 -21.14 39.47 9.54
C ILE A 793 -22.28 39.73 8.55
N SER A 794 -22.55 40.99 8.23
CA SER A 794 -23.54 41.39 7.20
C SER A 794 -23.19 40.87 5.80
N GLY A 795 -21.91 40.58 5.54
CA GLY A 795 -21.39 39.99 4.31
C GLY A 795 -21.37 38.45 4.28
N GLY A 796 -21.82 37.80 5.37
CA GLY A 796 -21.85 36.34 5.51
C GLY A 796 -20.60 35.73 6.16
N ASN A 797 -19.63 36.53 6.60
CA ASN A 797 -18.48 36.01 7.34
C ASN A 797 -18.80 35.90 8.84
N ALA A 798 -19.13 34.70 9.26
CA ALA A 798 -19.41 34.34 10.64
C ALA A 798 -18.22 33.64 11.33
N SER A 799 -17.01 33.75 10.76
CA SER A 799 -15.83 33.04 11.26
C SER A 799 -15.42 33.53 12.66
N LEU A 800 -15.01 32.59 13.51
CA LEU A 800 -14.64 32.86 14.90
C LEU A 800 -13.13 32.80 15.08
N ARG A 801 -12.54 33.87 15.59
CA ARG A 801 -11.15 33.82 16.08
C ARG A 801 -11.15 33.33 17.53
N LEU A 802 -10.36 32.30 17.82
CA LEU A 802 -10.10 31.75 19.16
C LEU A 802 -8.62 31.93 19.52
N ALA A 803 -8.33 32.71 20.56
CA ALA A 803 -7.00 33.01 21.05
C ALA A 803 -6.62 32.19 22.29
N LYS A 804 -5.31 32.06 22.53
CA LYS A 804 -4.72 31.30 23.65
C LYS A 804 -5.21 29.84 23.66
N VAL A 805 -5.17 29.16 22.51
CA VAL A 805 -5.74 27.82 22.33
C VAL A 805 -5.12 26.80 23.29
N ASN A 806 -5.92 25.95 23.92
CA ASN A 806 -5.51 24.91 24.85
C ASN A 806 -5.98 23.52 24.39
N LEU A 807 -5.46 22.43 24.98
CA LEU A 807 -5.83 21.05 24.59
C LEU A 807 -7.33 20.76 24.77
N GLN A 808 -7.99 21.40 25.75
CA GLN A 808 -9.42 21.24 25.98
C GLN A 808 -10.27 21.92 24.91
N ASP A 809 -9.73 22.80 24.07
CA ASP A 809 -10.47 23.39 22.96
C ASP A 809 -10.63 22.41 21.79
N GLN A 810 -9.88 21.29 21.76
CA GLN A 810 -10.05 20.25 20.74
C GLN A 810 -11.49 19.72 20.69
N GLY A 811 -12.04 19.61 19.48
CA GLY A 811 -13.38 19.07 19.27
C GLY A 811 -14.14 19.68 18.10
N THR A 812 -15.41 19.32 18.00
CA THR A 812 -16.31 19.79 16.95
C THR A 812 -17.04 21.05 17.39
N TYR A 813 -17.06 22.04 16.52
CA TYR A 813 -17.73 23.33 16.69
C TYR A 813 -18.83 23.46 15.64
N LEU A 814 -20.02 23.86 16.10
CA LEU A 814 -21.18 24.22 15.31
C LEU A 814 -21.27 25.74 15.23
N CYS A 815 -21.30 26.25 14.02
CA CYS A 815 -21.69 27.61 13.69
C CYS A 815 -23.17 27.58 13.28
N TYR A 816 -24.02 28.18 14.10
CA TYR A 816 -25.48 28.23 13.95
C TYR A 816 -25.91 29.66 13.63
N ALA A 817 -26.69 29.86 12.57
CA ALA A 817 -27.32 31.14 12.28
C ALA A 817 -28.83 31.03 12.06
N ARG A 818 -29.55 32.06 12.51
CA ARG A 818 -30.98 32.29 12.28
C ARG A 818 -31.19 33.64 11.59
N TYR A 819 -32.09 33.66 10.61
CA TYR A 819 -32.38 34.81 9.76
C TYR A 819 -33.82 35.32 10.01
N GLY A 820 -34.00 36.64 10.04
CA GLY A 820 -35.29 37.30 10.31
C GLY A 820 -35.93 37.89 9.05
N GLY A 821 -37.09 37.36 8.63
CA GLY A 821 -37.87 37.91 7.50
C GLY A 821 -39.26 37.29 7.34
N ILE A 822 -40.23 38.08 6.83
CA ILE A 822 -41.70 37.88 6.81
C ILE A 822 -42.22 36.61 6.07
N ARG A 823 -41.35 35.71 5.60
CA ARG A 823 -41.71 34.41 5.01
C ARG A 823 -40.80 33.28 5.51
N GLY A 824 -41.04 32.85 6.75
CA GLY A 824 -40.48 31.61 7.33
C GLY A 824 -39.02 31.70 7.78
N ALA A 825 -38.77 31.42 9.05
CA ALA A 825 -37.42 31.35 9.60
C ALA A 825 -36.67 30.13 9.02
N SER A 826 -35.52 30.35 8.38
CA SER A 826 -34.55 29.31 8.03
C SER A 826 -33.38 29.32 9.02
N ASN A 827 -32.82 28.15 9.29
CA ASN A 827 -31.63 27.97 10.11
C ASN A 827 -30.51 27.36 9.26
N GLU A 828 -29.27 27.78 9.48
CA GLU A 828 -28.08 27.18 8.86
C GLU A 828 -27.09 26.69 9.91
N ASP A 829 -26.58 25.47 9.68
CA ASP A 829 -25.64 24.77 10.55
C ASP A 829 -24.35 24.43 9.77
N ASN A 830 -23.19 24.89 10.26
CA ASN A 830 -21.88 24.54 9.71
C ASN A 830 -20.96 23.95 10.79
N PHE A 831 -20.29 22.83 10.48
CA PHE A 831 -19.46 22.08 11.43
C PHE A 831 -17.97 22.22 11.12
N VAL A 832 -17.19 22.59 12.14
CA VAL A 832 -15.73 22.73 12.09
C VAL A 832 -15.08 21.82 13.12
N ASN A 833 -14.14 20.98 12.68
CA ASN A 833 -13.38 20.09 13.54
C ASN A 833 -12.02 20.72 13.88
N LEU A 834 -11.81 21.10 15.13
CA LEU A 834 -10.55 21.68 15.62
C LEU A 834 -9.68 20.60 16.28
N LYS A 835 -8.45 20.40 15.78
CA LYS A 835 -7.40 19.59 16.41
C LYS A 835 -6.32 20.48 17.00
N VAL A 836 -5.87 20.18 18.22
CA VAL A 836 -4.80 20.96 18.88
C VAL A 836 -3.51 20.14 18.88
N ARG A 837 -2.45 20.68 18.29
CA ARG A 837 -1.12 20.09 18.27
C ARG A 837 -0.29 20.68 19.41
N GLY A 838 0.16 19.82 20.33
CA GLY A 838 1.16 20.18 21.33
C GLY A 838 2.56 20.16 20.74
N GLU A 839 3.38 21.16 21.05
CA GLU A 839 4.83 21.03 20.88
C GLU A 839 5.33 19.99 21.89
N LEU A 840 5.77 18.83 21.40
CA LEU A 840 6.69 17.98 22.16
C LEU A 840 8.04 18.71 22.19
N LYS A 841 8.28 19.53 23.21
CA LYS A 841 9.65 19.86 23.61
C LYS A 841 10.25 18.58 24.18
N CYS A 842 11.03 17.87 23.37
CA CYS A 842 11.96 16.87 23.87
C CYS A 842 12.93 17.54 24.86
N CYS A 843 12.71 17.35 26.16
CA CYS A 843 13.74 17.57 27.16
C CYS A 843 14.61 16.32 27.25
N PHE A 844 15.59 16.21 26.35
CA PHE A 844 16.82 15.46 26.60
C PHE A 844 17.99 16.35 26.16
N SER A 845 18.56 17.11 27.11
CA SER A 845 19.94 17.54 27.01
C SER A 845 20.72 16.89 28.14
N TYR A 846 21.46 15.83 27.82
CA TYR A 846 22.56 15.35 28.65
C TYR A 846 23.61 16.47 28.73
N LYS A 847 23.71 17.14 29.87
CA LYS A 847 24.94 17.85 30.26
C LYS A 847 25.76 16.93 31.15
N LYS A 848 26.79 16.35 30.54
CA LYS A 848 27.90 15.69 31.21
C LYS A 848 28.69 16.78 31.94
N THR A 849 28.68 16.77 33.27
CA THR A 849 29.65 17.53 34.08
C THR A 849 30.43 16.51 34.89
N LEU A 850 31.71 16.36 34.55
CA LEU A 850 32.70 15.67 35.37
C LEU A 850 33.00 16.57 36.58
N SER A 851 32.88 16.00 37.78
CA SER A 851 33.54 16.53 38.97
C SER A 851 33.84 15.37 39.93
N TYR A 852 35.15 15.17 40.11
CA TYR A 852 35.89 14.28 41.02
C TYR A 852 35.92 12.78 40.72
#